data_AF-A0A9W4WFG3-F1
#
_entry.id   AF-A0A9W4WFG3-F1
#
_cell.length_a   1.000
_cell.length_b   1.000
_cell.length_c   1.000
_cell.angle_alpha   90.00
_cell.angle_beta   90.00
_cell.angle_gamma   90.00
#
_symmetry.space_group_name_H-M   'P 1'
#
loop_
_entity.id
_entity.type
_entity.pdbx_description
1 polymer ?
#
loop_
_entity_poly.entity_id
_entity_poly.type
_entity_poly.pdbx_seq_one_letter_code
_entity_poly.pdbx_strand_id
1 'polypeptide(L)'
;MDPIAQIKAGFQRAAEKFTRSVPLRLSSQFTGDTASLPSLKDEIRTIQTELGAKGSMRNMPRLKKFIEAMTQFGLTIEVFVNAHNFVCFIWGPMKFLLVTAKNHLDTFDKLLDMYAQIGDAIPGHLFYKDIIERHPTLKLVLQDYYSDILEFHQEALRVLNRPTWRDLFHATWKTFDARFGPILQSLRSRRELLQSETAYASLDQVHVIRKEISDMREENSRTAKKQAQENHQSRMSLIRNRLRASDYLADQEAAAQIRKESGAGEWLFKEPQYLSWSDTNTVDHSVLYINGIPGAGKTVLVSSVISQLLELYAFKQSTTYSVAYFYFKHGNTEKNTHEGCLKAILTQLIDQDTTASQDFLDELSNQDKGKVGSRESLESLTKKALEEYRVSFLVLDGLDECDQVHAKHTVSWLLSLRNDDRYIGKTTLRMIFSGQRNGLLEKLLESYPAICLESSQHTSDIEKYCLHYGSKIQQKFDLNRELEGKIVSLVTHGAQGMFLYARVVLEYLYHQVSLGKLKKAIKPDVFPKKLENARYERIVTSIFESEHESEREVAKKIISLVVAAKRDLKWREIQSFFCIDDDEWIIDPEERLQLPPKNFAARLWICINVMDERVNQSKSYLLEKKLVDIRSEHARLVSFCTEYLLSPPFSRSSRAEEVRLHARQAYYSLQDYAVAHWYDHLQALRDALKDETAGSGHENPELMQEVRRASHSTQFFLEAYVNSIETREKNDSLTPDTILNRLPSDDVERTTLLDIEERTSWIRQNIERLNDFTYEERVILDDLYGTIPPYKCPKPICSMFSEGFATTHERAQHINRHDRRFLCNFQFCTGQSFGFDSQANLKTHIKNNHEEPQAVLQFPQKERRSKPEYNKDNLLQVVRFEDMDRVVELLDGGADINAVAGGLDDYCTPLWRAVDRSNYKLCELLIERGVNLGKPSSYRPKRTNINKVNTMSSCTPLAHACAKGEIKIAGLILEAYAKSTTFADSGIRIALMKAVVKGHLEIVQLLTSFYDFSQEKDFENGPDDPLSVACERHDSLMVEFLFQNDFKFKNDVDYVAKCLPYPMRFKKKVEERWHKGRVNDQSSAQDCQTHYHIVCRDLESNRLWTTLNRPPDVVLSGDESGY
;
A
#
# COMPACT_ATOMS: atom_id res chain seq x y z
N MET A 1 -39.61 27.73 21.77
CA MET A 1 -38.36 28.54 21.75
C MET A 1 -38.50 29.56 20.64
N ASP A 2 -38.06 30.79 20.88
CA ASP A 2 -38.15 31.87 19.88
C ASP A 2 -37.34 31.51 18.62
N PRO A 3 -37.98 31.37 17.44
CA PRO A 3 -37.29 31.00 16.19
C PRO A 3 -36.14 31.95 15.83
N ILE A 4 -36.26 33.23 16.21
CA ILE A 4 -35.25 34.26 15.95
C ILE A 4 -33.98 33.99 16.76
N ALA A 5 -34.13 33.58 18.03
CA ALA A 5 -33.00 33.22 18.90
C ALA A 5 -32.24 31.99 18.38
N GLN A 6 -32.95 30.99 17.84
CA GLN A 6 -32.35 29.77 17.28
C GLN A 6 -31.54 30.06 16.01
N ILE A 7 -32.03 30.95 15.14
CA ILE A 7 -31.33 31.38 13.92
C ILE A 7 -30.06 32.16 14.28
N LYS A 8 -30.15 33.13 15.20
CA LYS A 8 -29.00 33.91 15.67
C LYS A 8 -27.91 33.00 16.27
N ALA A 9 -28.30 32.01 17.06
CA ALA A 9 -27.38 30.99 17.57
C ALA A 9 -26.75 30.13 16.47
N GLY A 10 -27.43 29.93 15.34
CA GLY A 10 -26.91 29.27 14.15
C GLY A 10 -25.75 30.03 13.49
N PHE A 11 -25.96 31.32 13.20
CA PHE A 11 -24.91 32.20 12.65
C PHE A 11 -23.71 32.33 13.59
N GLN A 12 -23.96 32.45 14.90
CA GLN A 12 -22.90 32.55 15.89
C GLN A 12 -22.07 31.27 15.98
N ARG A 13 -22.70 30.08 15.94
CA ARG A 13 -21.97 28.80 15.86
C ARG A 13 -21.08 28.69 14.63
N ALA A 14 -21.55 29.16 13.47
CA ALA A 14 -20.75 29.15 12.24
C ALA A 14 -19.54 30.09 12.34
N ALA A 15 -19.73 31.31 12.88
CA ALA A 15 -18.66 32.27 13.11
C ALA A 15 -17.64 31.77 14.15
N GLU A 16 -18.09 31.15 15.25
CA GLU A 16 -17.22 30.53 16.25
C GLU A 16 -16.43 29.36 15.68
N LYS A 17 -17.06 28.50 14.87
CA LYS A 17 -16.38 27.41 14.16
C LYS A 17 -15.27 27.94 13.25
N PHE A 18 -15.54 29.01 12.49
CA PHE A 18 -14.54 29.69 11.66
C PHE A 18 -13.41 30.32 12.49
N THR A 19 -13.76 31.01 13.57
CA THR A 19 -12.78 31.67 14.44
C THR A 19 -11.82 30.66 15.10
N ARG A 20 -12.32 29.48 15.48
CA ARG A 20 -11.50 28.38 16.03
C ARG A 20 -10.58 27.74 15.00
N SER A 21 -10.92 27.79 13.71
CA SER A 21 -10.13 27.16 12.65
C SER A 21 -9.02 28.06 12.10
N VAL A 22 -9.04 29.35 12.43
CA VAL A 22 -8.07 30.35 12.00
C VAL A 22 -7.13 30.72 13.16
N PRO A 23 -5.82 30.97 12.92
CA PRO A 23 -4.90 31.44 13.96
C PRO A 23 -5.42 32.70 14.68
N LEU A 24 -5.30 32.72 16.02
CA LEU A 24 -5.81 33.81 16.87
C LEU A 24 -5.36 35.21 16.41
N ARG A 25 -4.12 35.37 15.94
CA ARG A 25 -3.60 36.64 15.39
C ARG A 25 -4.43 37.16 14.22
N LEU A 26 -4.82 36.28 13.29
CA LEU A 26 -5.61 36.65 12.11
C LEU A 26 -7.08 36.89 12.47
N SER A 27 -7.62 36.12 13.43
CA SER A 27 -9.02 36.27 13.85
C SER A 27 -9.34 37.67 14.37
N SER A 28 -8.41 38.28 15.12
CA SER A 28 -8.57 39.64 15.66
C SER A 28 -8.58 40.74 14.57
N GLN A 29 -8.00 40.47 13.40
CA GLN A 29 -7.97 41.41 12.27
C GLN A 29 -9.27 41.38 11.44
N PHE A 30 -10.09 40.34 11.64
CA PHE A 30 -11.37 40.14 10.94
C PHE A 30 -12.56 40.75 11.68
N THR A 31 -12.32 41.40 12.82
CA THR A 31 -13.33 42.06 13.66
C THR A 31 -13.00 43.55 13.83
N GLY A 32 -13.95 44.44 13.52
CA GLY A 32 -13.79 45.91 13.64
C GLY A 32 -13.90 46.68 12.32
N ASP A 33 -13.62 47.99 12.33
CA ASP A 33 -13.80 48.92 11.19
C ASP A 33 -12.95 48.58 9.95
N THR A 34 -11.87 47.83 10.14
CA THR A 34 -10.98 47.32 9.07
C THR A 34 -11.61 46.22 8.21
N ALA A 35 -12.65 45.55 8.71
CA ALA A 35 -13.38 44.49 8.02
C ALA A 35 -14.73 44.98 7.47
N SER A 36 -14.72 46.18 6.87
CA SER A 36 -15.88 46.85 6.30
C SER A 36 -15.87 46.86 4.76
N LEU A 37 -17.06 46.92 4.14
CA LEU A 37 -17.20 46.99 2.68
C LEU A 37 -16.47 48.20 2.05
N PRO A 38 -16.51 49.43 2.62
CA PRO A 38 -15.71 50.54 2.11
C PRO A 38 -14.21 50.24 2.13
N SER A 39 -13.70 49.69 3.24
CA SER A 39 -12.28 49.32 3.34
C SER A 39 -11.86 48.29 2.29
N LEU A 40 -12.71 47.30 2.00
CA LEU A 40 -12.45 46.32 0.94
C LEU A 40 -12.43 46.97 -0.46
N LYS A 41 -13.37 47.87 -0.75
CA LYS A 41 -13.43 48.58 -2.05
C LYS A 41 -12.21 49.45 -2.28
N ASP A 42 -11.76 50.15 -1.23
CA ASP A 42 -10.54 50.95 -1.30
C ASP A 42 -9.31 50.07 -1.48
N GLU A 43 -9.22 48.93 -0.79
CA GLU A 43 -8.12 47.97 -0.99
C GLU A 43 -8.10 47.41 -2.42
N ILE A 44 -9.25 47.06 -3.00
CA ILE A 44 -9.34 46.59 -4.39
C ILE A 44 -8.83 47.66 -5.37
N ARG A 45 -9.16 48.93 -5.13
CA ARG A 45 -8.63 50.06 -5.93
C ARG A 45 -7.12 50.18 -5.77
N THR A 46 -6.61 50.12 -4.54
CA THR A 46 -5.16 50.15 -4.25
C THR A 46 -4.43 49.03 -4.98
N ILE A 47 -4.90 47.78 -4.88
CA ILE A 47 -4.30 46.63 -5.57
C ILE A 47 -4.31 46.87 -7.09
N GLN A 48 -5.41 47.35 -7.67
CA GLN A 48 -5.47 47.62 -9.10
C GLN A 48 -4.51 48.73 -9.54
N THR A 49 -4.35 49.80 -8.75
CA THR A 49 -3.38 50.87 -9.03
C THR A 49 -1.94 50.37 -8.96
N GLU A 50 -1.60 49.55 -7.95
CA GLU A 50 -0.27 48.94 -7.82
C GLU A 50 0.05 47.99 -8.99
N LEU A 51 -0.92 47.16 -9.39
CA LEU A 51 -0.79 46.27 -10.55
C LEU A 51 -0.73 47.04 -11.86
N GLY A 52 -1.46 48.16 -11.97
CA GLY A 52 -1.41 49.08 -13.11
C GLY A 52 -0.05 49.73 -13.31
N ALA A 53 0.58 50.19 -12.23
CA ALA A 53 1.95 50.71 -12.26
C ALA A 53 2.97 49.67 -12.76
N LYS A 54 2.68 48.37 -12.59
CA LYS A 54 3.50 47.23 -13.04
C LYS A 54 3.05 46.66 -14.40
N GLY A 55 2.11 47.30 -15.11
CA GLY A 55 1.58 46.80 -16.39
C GLY A 55 0.82 45.47 -16.31
N SER A 56 0.39 45.05 -15.11
CA SER A 56 -0.17 43.73 -14.82
C SER A 56 -1.60 43.80 -14.26
N MET A 57 -2.40 44.76 -14.74
CA MET A 57 -3.80 44.93 -14.32
C MET A 57 -4.60 43.63 -14.49
N ARG A 58 -5.54 43.39 -13.56
CA ARG A 58 -6.45 42.24 -13.62
C ARG A 58 -7.90 42.67 -13.79
N ASN A 59 -8.74 41.75 -14.26
CA ASN A 59 -10.17 41.99 -14.47
C ASN A 59 -10.93 41.94 -13.13
N MET A 60 -10.70 42.96 -12.29
CA MET A 60 -11.38 43.18 -11.00
C MET A 60 -12.92 43.22 -11.08
N PRO A 61 -13.56 43.61 -12.21
CA PRO A 61 -15.01 43.48 -12.38
C PRO A 61 -15.57 42.07 -12.12
N ARG A 62 -14.76 41.01 -12.18
CA ARG A 62 -15.16 39.64 -11.77
C ARG A 62 -15.73 39.59 -10.33
N LEU A 63 -15.28 40.46 -9.42
CA LEU A 63 -15.76 40.52 -8.04
C LEU A 63 -17.13 41.21 -7.89
N LYS A 64 -17.62 41.91 -8.92
CA LYS A 64 -18.81 42.76 -8.82
C LYS A 64 -20.04 41.99 -8.35
N LYS A 65 -20.31 40.83 -8.96
CA LYS A 65 -21.46 39.99 -8.63
C LYS A 65 -21.42 39.47 -7.19
N PHE A 66 -20.24 39.03 -6.75
CA PHE A 66 -20.05 38.57 -5.38
C PHE A 66 -20.26 39.70 -4.37
N ILE A 67 -19.65 40.86 -4.59
CA ILE A 67 -19.78 42.02 -3.70
C ILE A 67 -21.26 42.46 -3.62
N GLU A 68 -21.96 42.49 -4.75
CA GLU A 68 -23.38 42.82 -4.81
C GLU A 68 -24.22 41.80 -4.03
N ALA A 69 -24.03 40.50 -4.28
CA ALA A 69 -24.74 39.43 -3.57
C ALA A 69 -24.51 39.50 -2.05
N MET A 70 -23.27 39.68 -1.61
CA MET A 70 -22.92 39.77 -0.18
C MET A 70 -23.43 41.05 0.49
N THR A 71 -23.51 42.16 -0.25
CA THR A 71 -24.12 43.40 0.25
C THR A 71 -25.61 43.20 0.49
N GLN A 72 -26.31 42.57 -0.46
CA GLN A 72 -27.73 42.25 -0.32
C GLN A 72 -27.98 41.22 0.80
N PHE A 73 -27.11 40.21 0.91
CA PHE A 73 -27.13 39.22 1.98
C PHE A 73 -26.98 39.89 3.36
N GLY A 74 -26.04 40.84 3.50
CA GLY A 74 -25.83 41.62 4.72
C GLY A 74 -27.07 42.40 5.15
N LEU A 75 -27.70 43.14 4.22
CA LEU A 75 -28.96 43.87 4.47
C LEU A 75 -30.10 42.94 4.90
N THR A 76 -30.13 41.72 4.35
CA THR A 76 -31.15 40.71 4.67
C THR A 76 -30.94 40.16 6.09
N ILE A 77 -29.69 39.88 6.48
CA ILE A 77 -29.34 39.46 7.86
C ILE A 77 -29.63 40.56 8.87
N GLU A 78 -29.34 41.81 8.53
CA GLU A 78 -29.60 42.96 9.39
C GLU A 78 -31.08 43.07 9.76
N VAL A 79 -31.96 42.98 8.76
CA VAL A 79 -33.42 43.01 8.95
C VAL A 79 -33.92 41.84 9.81
N PHE A 80 -33.33 40.65 9.69
CA PHE A 80 -33.86 39.44 10.33
C PHE A 80 -33.19 39.01 11.64
N VAL A 81 -31.92 39.37 11.87
CA VAL A 81 -31.08 38.88 12.98
C VAL A 81 -30.61 40.03 13.88
N ASN A 82 -30.81 41.28 13.45
CA ASN A 82 -30.42 42.51 14.16
C ASN A 82 -28.93 42.46 14.60
N ALA A 83 -28.07 42.01 13.69
CA ALA A 83 -26.67 41.71 13.98
C ALA A 83 -25.76 42.08 12.79
N HIS A 84 -25.31 43.32 12.76
CA HIS A 84 -24.38 43.84 11.74
C HIS A 84 -23.01 43.14 11.72
N ASN A 85 -22.61 42.53 12.85
CA ASN A 85 -21.26 42.01 13.04
C ASN A 85 -20.95 40.73 12.25
N PHE A 86 -21.94 40.02 11.68
CA PHE A 86 -21.65 38.76 10.97
C PHE A 86 -21.00 38.95 9.60
N VAL A 87 -21.25 40.08 8.94
CA VAL A 87 -20.73 40.36 7.59
C VAL A 87 -19.23 40.69 7.62
N CYS A 88 -18.68 41.11 8.76
CA CYS A 88 -17.23 41.37 8.89
C CYS A 88 -16.39 40.09 8.69
N PHE A 89 -16.94 38.92 9.07
CA PHE A 89 -16.32 37.61 8.81
C PHE A 89 -16.36 37.19 7.34
N ILE A 90 -17.03 37.94 6.46
CA ILE A 90 -16.96 37.76 5.01
C ILE A 90 -15.92 38.72 4.44
N TRP A 91 -16.03 40.02 4.76
CA TRP A 91 -15.16 41.05 4.18
C TRP A 91 -13.71 40.97 4.65
N GLY A 92 -13.47 40.67 5.93
CA GLY A 92 -12.13 40.55 6.51
C GLY A 92 -11.28 39.47 5.84
N PRO A 93 -11.74 38.21 5.81
CA PRO A 93 -11.04 37.12 5.13
C PRO A 93 -10.83 37.39 3.63
N MET A 94 -11.85 37.92 2.93
CA MET A 94 -11.72 38.27 1.52
C MET A 94 -10.62 39.31 1.29
N LYS A 95 -10.57 40.37 2.10
CA LYS A 95 -9.51 41.39 2.04
C LYS A 95 -8.13 40.75 2.23
N PHE A 96 -7.99 39.90 3.25
CA PHE A 96 -6.72 39.22 3.53
C PHE A 96 -6.27 38.30 2.39
N LEU A 97 -7.18 37.50 1.83
CA LEU A 97 -6.89 36.61 0.71
C LEU A 97 -6.42 37.39 -0.53
N LEU A 98 -7.11 38.49 -0.87
CA LEU A 98 -6.72 39.35 -2.00
C LEU A 98 -5.36 40.02 -1.78
N VAL A 99 -5.12 40.57 -0.59
CA VAL A 99 -3.83 41.20 -0.25
C VAL A 99 -2.69 40.18 -0.25
N THR A 100 -2.94 38.95 0.20
CA THR A 100 -1.94 37.88 0.21
C THR A 100 -1.63 37.38 -1.20
N ALA A 101 -2.65 37.26 -2.05
CA ALA A 101 -2.51 36.78 -3.42
C ALA A 101 -2.03 37.85 -4.42
N LYS A 102 -2.07 39.15 -4.10
CA LYS A 102 -1.79 40.24 -5.06
C LYS A 102 -0.44 40.16 -5.77
N ASN A 103 0.56 39.55 -5.12
CA ASN A 103 1.91 39.40 -5.68
C ASN A 103 2.07 38.15 -6.57
N HIS A 104 1.05 37.28 -6.63
CA HIS A 104 1.05 36.02 -7.37
C HIS A 104 -0.11 35.99 -8.36
N LEU A 105 0.17 36.44 -9.58
CA LEU A 105 -0.88 36.80 -10.55
C LEU A 105 -1.78 35.62 -10.93
N ASP A 106 -1.24 34.41 -11.07
CA ASP A 106 -2.03 33.21 -11.42
C ASP A 106 -2.96 32.80 -10.28
N THR A 107 -2.47 32.86 -9.03
CA THR A 107 -3.29 32.64 -7.83
C THR A 107 -4.37 33.68 -7.70
N PHE A 108 -4.01 34.93 -7.96
CA PHE A 108 -4.94 36.04 -7.90
C PHE A 108 -6.08 35.84 -8.92
N ASP A 109 -5.77 35.51 -10.18
CA ASP A 109 -6.78 35.27 -11.21
C ASP A 109 -7.72 34.11 -10.85
N LYS A 110 -7.18 32.98 -10.36
CA LYS A 110 -8.04 31.86 -9.94
C LYS A 110 -8.91 32.24 -8.75
N LEU A 111 -8.38 32.95 -7.76
CA LEU A 111 -9.16 33.42 -6.61
C LEU A 111 -10.30 34.35 -7.07
N LEU A 112 -10.04 35.24 -8.04
CA LEU A 112 -11.07 36.09 -8.66
C LEU A 112 -12.16 35.26 -9.36
N ASP A 113 -11.77 34.20 -10.10
CA ASP A 113 -12.72 33.31 -10.78
C ASP A 113 -13.58 32.53 -9.79
N MET A 114 -13.03 32.08 -8.66
CA MET A 114 -13.79 31.43 -7.60
C MET A 114 -14.81 32.37 -6.97
N TYR A 115 -14.41 33.61 -6.65
CA TYR A 115 -15.34 34.61 -6.15
C TYR A 115 -16.45 34.93 -7.17
N ALA A 116 -16.11 35.01 -8.46
CA ALA A 116 -17.10 35.19 -9.52
C ALA A 116 -18.12 34.04 -9.57
N GLN A 117 -17.64 32.79 -9.50
CA GLN A 117 -18.50 31.61 -9.50
C GLN A 117 -19.41 31.53 -8.26
N ILE A 118 -18.90 31.89 -7.08
CA ILE A 118 -19.72 32.01 -5.86
C ILE A 118 -20.77 33.10 -6.05
N GLY A 119 -20.37 34.26 -6.59
CA GLY A 119 -21.30 35.36 -6.91
C GLY A 119 -22.40 34.96 -7.90
N ASP A 120 -22.10 34.08 -8.86
CA ASP A 120 -23.09 33.51 -9.79
C ASP A 120 -23.99 32.44 -9.12
N ALA A 121 -23.46 31.68 -8.17
CA ALA A 121 -24.21 30.64 -7.47
C ALA A 121 -25.20 31.22 -6.44
N ILE A 122 -24.94 32.42 -5.92
CA ILE A 122 -25.75 33.07 -4.90
C ILE A 122 -26.81 33.99 -5.54
N PRO A 123 -28.10 33.84 -5.23
CA PRO A 123 -29.15 34.68 -5.79
C PRO A 123 -29.10 36.13 -5.26
N GLY A 124 -29.68 37.06 -6.01
CA GLY A 124 -29.93 38.42 -5.52
C GLY A 124 -30.98 38.43 -4.42
N HIS A 125 -30.56 38.30 -3.15
CA HIS A 125 -31.43 38.06 -1.99
C HIS A 125 -32.52 39.12 -1.76
N LEU A 126 -32.36 40.33 -2.27
CA LEU A 126 -33.41 41.36 -2.26
C LEU A 126 -34.71 40.87 -2.92
N PHE A 127 -34.61 39.98 -3.90
CA PHE A 127 -35.75 39.39 -4.61
C PHE A 127 -36.57 38.42 -3.73
N TYR A 128 -35.96 37.84 -2.70
CA TYR A 128 -36.59 36.82 -1.85
C TYR A 128 -36.95 37.31 -0.44
N LYS A 129 -36.72 38.60 -0.16
CA LYS A 129 -36.96 39.22 1.16
C LYS A 129 -38.40 38.97 1.65
N ASP A 130 -39.38 39.26 0.79
CA ASP A 130 -40.80 39.11 1.10
C ASP A 130 -41.21 37.64 1.32
N ILE A 131 -40.53 36.71 0.66
CA ILE A 131 -40.79 35.26 0.76
C ILE A 131 -40.19 34.70 2.05
N ILE A 132 -38.96 35.12 2.39
CA ILE A 132 -38.27 34.74 3.63
C ILE A 132 -39.01 35.31 4.86
N GLU A 133 -39.65 36.46 4.72
CA GLU A 133 -40.50 37.04 5.77
C GLU A 133 -41.76 36.20 6.03
N ARG A 134 -42.38 35.67 4.97
CA ARG A 134 -43.58 34.83 5.05
C ARG A 134 -43.29 33.40 5.55
N HIS A 135 -42.09 32.88 5.36
CA HIS A 135 -41.72 31.51 5.70
C HIS A 135 -40.47 31.43 6.60
N PRO A 136 -40.63 31.27 7.93
CA PRO A 136 -39.52 31.28 8.89
C PRO A 136 -38.44 30.21 8.66
N THR A 137 -38.77 29.07 8.04
CA THR A 137 -37.81 27.99 7.73
C THR A 137 -36.79 28.36 6.66
N LEU A 138 -37.13 29.26 5.74
CA LEU A 138 -36.19 29.74 4.73
C LEU A 138 -35.05 30.56 5.34
N LYS A 139 -35.23 31.08 6.57
CA LYS A 139 -34.15 31.73 7.33
C LYS A 139 -33.03 30.75 7.70
N LEU A 140 -33.31 29.45 7.82
CA LEU A 140 -32.28 28.43 8.05
C LEU A 140 -31.40 28.22 6.80
N VAL A 141 -31.92 28.46 5.61
CA VAL A 141 -31.15 28.41 4.35
C VAL A 141 -30.13 29.56 4.31
N LEU A 142 -30.46 30.73 4.85
CA LEU A 142 -29.49 31.84 4.99
C LEU A 142 -28.32 31.48 5.91
N GLN A 143 -28.57 30.75 7.00
CA GLN A 143 -27.52 30.23 7.87
C GLN A 143 -26.60 29.27 7.10
N ASP A 144 -27.16 28.40 6.25
CA ASP A 144 -26.38 27.45 5.46
C ASP A 144 -25.50 28.17 4.43
N TYR A 145 -26.03 29.20 3.74
CA TYR A 145 -25.22 30.04 2.85
C TYR A 145 -24.03 30.67 3.58
N TYR A 146 -24.27 31.21 4.78
CA TYR A 146 -23.20 31.79 5.59
C TYR A 146 -22.14 30.76 5.98
N SER A 147 -22.58 29.57 6.41
CA SER A 147 -21.67 28.47 6.76
C SER A 147 -20.77 28.08 5.59
N ASP A 148 -21.31 28.01 4.38
CA ASP A 148 -20.57 27.65 3.17
C ASP A 148 -19.53 28.68 2.77
N ILE A 149 -19.88 29.97 2.88
CA ILE A 149 -18.96 31.07 2.56
C ILE A 149 -17.80 31.08 3.55
N LEU A 150 -18.09 30.87 4.84
CA LEU A 150 -17.04 30.75 5.86
C LEU A 150 -16.17 29.51 5.65
N GLU A 151 -16.76 28.39 5.23
CA GLU A 151 -16.02 27.16 4.90
C GLU A 151 -15.11 27.37 3.68
N PHE A 152 -15.59 28.06 2.64
CA PHE A 152 -14.75 28.48 1.50
C PHE A 152 -13.56 29.33 1.96
N HIS A 153 -13.81 30.37 2.77
CA HIS A 153 -12.74 31.20 3.29
C HIS A 153 -11.77 30.41 4.17
N GLN A 154 -12.25 29.47 4.97
CA GLN A 154 -11.42 28.60 5.79
C GLN A 154 -10.49 27.73 4.91
N GLU A 155 -11.01 27.12 3.85
CA GLU A 155 -10.20 26.32 2.93
C GLU A 155 -9.16 27.16 2.18
N ALA A 156 -9.54 28.37 1.74
CA ALA A 156 -8.63 29.28 1.04
C ALA A 156 -7.52 29.79 1.96
N LEU A 157 -7.87 30.14 3.20
CA LEU A 157 -6.91 30.54 4.24
C LEU A 157 -5.97 29.39 4.61
N ARG A 158 -6.47 28.13 4.64
CA ARG A 158 -5.62 26.97 4.93
C ARG A 158 -4.51 26.79 3.90
N VAL A 159 -4.78 27.06 2.63
CA VAL A 159 -3.76 26.99 1.56
C VAL A 159 -2.76 28.13 1.69
N LEU A 160 -3.24 29.36 1.80
CA LEU A 160 -2.39 30.56 1.79
C LEU A 160 -1.62 30.79 3.10
N ASN A 161 -2.01 30.13 4.19
CA ASN A 161 -1.26 30.16 5.45
C ASN A 161 -0.13 29.12 5.54
N ARG A 162 0.08 28.27 4.51
CA ARG A 162 1.23 27.34 4.48
C ARG A 162 2.53 28.11 4.19
N PRO A 163 3.67 27.82 4.84
CA PRO A 163 4.91 28.59 4.64
C PRO A 163 5.40 28.64 3.18
N THR A 164 5.25 27.52 2.46
CA THR A 164 5.73 27.30 1.08
C THR A 164 4.61 27.31 0.04
N TRP A 165 3.45 27.89 0.34
CA TRP A 165 2.27 27.87 -0.56
C TRP A 165 2.56 28.42 -1.97
N ARG A 166 3.58 29.29 -2.09
CA ARG A 166 4.00 29.93 -3.35
C ARG A 166 4.66 28.94 -4.30
N ASP A 167 5.56 28.11 -3.77
CA ASP A 167 6.35 27.16 -4.56
C ASP A 167 5.51 25.92 -4.94
N LEU A 168 4.54 25.56 -4.08
CA LEU A 168 3.65 24.41 -4.23
C LEU A 168 2.24 24.81 -4.69
N PHE A 169 2.11 25.98 -5.30
CA PHE A 169 0.80 26.55 -5.61
C PHE A 169 -0.03 25.62 -6.48
N HIS A 170 0.56 24.97 -7.49
CA HIS A 170 -0.18 24.13 -8.42
C HIS A 170 -0.75 22.85 -7.77
N ALA A 171 -0.03 22.17 -6.88
CA ALA A 171 -0.57 21.00 -6.17
C ALA A 171 -1.53 21.38 -5.04
N THR A 172 -1.18 22.39 -4.24
CA THR A 172 -2.06 22.88 -3.17
C THR A 172 -3.37 23.47 -3.73
N TRP A 173 -3.33 24.06 -4.92
CA TRP A 173 -4.53 24.57 -5.58
C TRP A 173 -5.39 23.45 -6.18
N LYS A 174 -4.82 22.41 -6.79
CA LYS A 174 -5.62 21.26 -7.28
C LYS A 174 -6.42 20.59 -6.16
N THR A 175 -5.82 20.50 -4.98
CA THR A 175 -6.50 19.94 -3.80
C THR A 175 -7.55 20.88 -3.23
N PHE A 176 -7.32 22.20 -3.30
CA PHE A 176 -8.35 23.19 -3.06
C PHE A 176 -9.52 23.11 -4.05
N ASP A 177 -9.26 23.03 -5.36
CA ASP A 177 -10.29 22.91 -6.41
C ASP A 177 -11.20 21.68 -6.18
N ALA A 178 -10.61 20.55 -5.79
CA ALA A 178 -11.35 19.34 -5.44
C ALA A 178 -12.31 19.53 -4.25
N ARG A 179 -11.94 20.39 -3.28
CA ARG A 179 -12.81 20.75 -2.13
C ARG A 179 -13.78 21.88 -2.45
N PHE A 180 -13.44 22.75 -3.40
CA PHE A 180 -14.29 23.86 -3.82
C PHE A 180 -15.53 23.39 -4.56
N GLY A 181 -15.40 22.38 -5.43
CA GLY A 181 -16.52 21.83 -6.22
C GLY A 181 -17.78 21.50 -5.38
N PRO A 182 -17.67 20.70 -4.30
CA PRO A 182 -18.80 20.40 -3.41
C PRO A 182 -19.42 21.63 -2.72
N ILE A 183 -18.61 22.65 -2.39
CA ILE A 183 -19.10 23.90 -1.80
C ILE A 183 -19.98 24.61 -2.84
N LEU A 184 -19.43 24.81 -4.05
CA LEU A 184 -20.12 25.48 -5.15
C LEU A 184 -21.40 24.74 -5.58
N GLN A 185 -21.36 23.41 -5.66
CA GLN A 185 -22.52 22.60 -6.05
C GLN A 185 -23.68 22.82 -5.08
N SER A 186 -23.43 22.85 -3.78
CA SER A 186 -24.52 23.03 -2.83
C SER A 186 -24.93 24.49 -2.62
N LEU A 187 -24.08 25.48 -2.94
CA LEU A 187 -24.56 26.86 -3.16
C LEU A 187 -25.59 26.88 -4.31
N ARG A 188 -25.30 26.21 -5.44
CA ARG A 188 -26.22 26.11 -6.58
C ARG A 188 -27.50 25.34 -6.24
N SER A 189 -27.42 24.19 -5.57
CA SER A 189 -28.61 23.41 -5.17
C SER A 189 -29.51 24.18 -4.21
N ARG A 190 -28.95 25.03 -3.33
CA ARG A 190 -29.77 25.91 -2.48
C ARG A 190 -30.38 27.08 -3.24
N ARG A 191 -29.76 27.53 -4.32
CA ARG A 191 -30.35 28.52 -5.23
C ARG A 191 -31.54 27.90 -5.95
N GLU A 192 -31.41 26.68 -6.46
CA GLU A 192 -32.51 25.92 -7.07
C GLU A 192 -33.67 25.73 -6.08
N LEU A 193 -33.38 25.39 -4.82
CA LEU A 193 -34.39 25.29 -3.76
C LEU A 193 -35.14 26.61 -3.51
N LEU A 194 -34.48 27.76 -3.62
CA LEU A 194 -35.14 29.07 -3.47
C LEU A 194 -35.92 29.48 -4.73
N GLN A 195 -35.60 28.88 -5.88
CA GLN A 195 -36.24 29.15 -7.18
C GLN A 195 -37.39 28.19 -7.50
N SER A 196 -37.45 27.03 -6.85
CA SER A 196 -38.45 26.00 -7.09
C SER A 196 -39.79 26.32 -6.43
N GLU A 197 -40.87 25.83 -7.03
CA GLU A 197 -42.23 25.88 -6.45
C GLU A 197 -42.30 25.15 -5.09
N THR A 198 -41.36 24.25 -4.79
CA THR A 198 -41.24 23.56 -3.51
C THR A 198 -40.80 24.46 -2.35
N ALA A 199 -40.24 25.65 -2.61
CA ALA A 199 -40.02 26.67 -1.58
C ALA A 199 -41.33 27.14 -0.92
N TYR A 200 -42.45 27.00 -1.65
CA TYR A 200 -43.81 27.33 -1.21
C TYR A 200 -44.50 26.15 -0.52
N ALA A 201 -43.95 24.93 -0.61
CA ALA A 201 -44.54 23.71 -0.10
C ALA A 201 -43.99 23.36 1.31
N SER A 202 -44.90 23.02 2.23
CA SER A 202 -44.75 22.48 3.61
C SER A 202 -43.34 22.37 4.24
N LEU A 203 -43.21 22.79 5.51
CA LEU A 203 -42.00 22.74 6.35
C LEU A 203 -41.18 21.44 6.25
N ASP A 204 -41.84 20.28 6.12
CA ASP A 204 -41.21 18.96 6.05
C ASP A 204 -40.40 18.76 4.76
N GLN A 205 -40.86 19.28 3.62
CA GLN A 205 -40.15 19.15 2.35
C GLN A 205 -38.83 19.93 2.35
N VAL A 206 -38.81 21.12 2.94
CA VAL A 206 -37.59 21.93 3.11
C VAL A 206 -36.56 21.21 4.01
N HIS A 207 -37.02 20.51 5.05
CA HIS A 207 -36.12 19.75 5.92
C HIS A 207 -35.55 18.51 5.22
N VAL A 208 -36.37 17.80 4.44
CA VAL A 208 -35.93 16.65 3.63
C VAL A 208 -34.86 17.08 2.64
N ILE A 209 -35.10 18.14 1.85
CA ILE A 209 -34.13 18.61 0.86
C ILE A 209 -32.83 19.09 1.53
N ARG A 210 -32.91 19.84 2.64
CA ARG A 210 -31.69 20.25 3.38
C ARG A 210 -30.86 19.07 3.85
N LYS A 211 -31.53 18.00 4.32
CA LYS A 211 -30.87 16.77 4.72
C LYS A 211 -30.22 16.09 3.51
N GLU A 212 -30.91 15.98 2.39
CA GLU A 212 -30.37 15.42 1.15
C GLU A 212 -29.13 16.18 0.65
N ILE A 213 -29.10 17.53 0.65
CA ILE A 213 -27.90 18.26 0.21
C ILE A 213 -26.74 18.07 1.21
N SER A 214 -27.04 17.93 2.51
CA SER A 214 -26.04 17.65 3.54
C SER A 214 -25.43 16.25 3.36
N ASP A 215 -26.28 15.24 3.13
CA ASP A 215 -25.88 13.85 2.94
C ASP A 215 -25.05 13.71 1.64
N MET A 216 -25.51 14.32 0.54
CA MET A 216 -24.77 14.38 -0.73
C MET A 216 -23.39 15.04 -0.58
N ARG A 217 -23.31 16.12 0.20
CA ARG A 217 -22.02 16.78 0.48
C ARG A 217 -21.08 15.91 1.28
N GLU A 218 -21.59 15.24 2.29
CA GLU A 218 -20.78 14.36 3.12
C GLU A 218 -20.25 13.18 2.28
N GLU A 219 -21.09 12.61 1.42
CA GLU A 219 -20.71 11.57 0.46
C GLU A 219 -19.66 12.06 -0.55
N ASN A 220 -19.84 13.24 -1.13
CA ASN A 220 -18.87 13.87 -2.04
C ASN A 220 -17.53 14.15 -1.33
N SER A 221 -17.56 14.58 -0.08
CA SER A 221 -16.35 14.80 0.72
C SER A 221 -15.64 13.49 1.04
N ARG A 222 -16.38 12.43 1.41
CA ARG A 222 -15.84 11.09 1.69
C ARG A 222 -15.21 10.47 0.44
N THR A 223 -15.88 10.54 -0.70
CA THR A 223 -15.37 10.03 -1.98
C THR A 223 -14.13 10.80 -2.45
N ALA A 224 -14.13 12.14 -2.36
CA ALA A 224 -12.96 12.96 -2.69
C ALA A 224 -11.75 12.64 -1.78
N LYS A 225 -11.96 12.47 -0.46
CA LYS A 225 -10.91 12.06 0.47
C LYS A 225 -10.37 10.67 0.14
N LYS A 226 -11.24 9.71 -0.15
CA LYS A 226 -10.85 8.35 -0.52
C LYS A 226 -10.01 8.34 -1.80
N GLN A 227 -10.46 9.07 -2.84
CA GLN A 227 -9.71 9.19 -4.09
C GLN A 227 -8.36 9.87 -3.90
N ALA A 228 -8.31 10.93 -3.08
CA ALA A 228 -7.05 11.61 -2.76
C ALA A 228 -6.07 10.66 -2.04
N GLN A 229 -6.56 9.83 -1.11
CA GLN A 229 -5.74 8.84 -0.41
C GLN A 229 -5.23 7.73 -1.34
N GLU A 230 -6.07 7.19 -2.23
CA GLU A 230 -5.69 6.16 -3.21
C GLU A 230 -4.64 6.70 -4.19
N ASN A 231 -4.84 7.93 -4.69
CA ASN A 231 -3.87 8.61 -5.54
C ASN A 231 -2.54 8.85 -4.80
N HIS A 232 -2.61 9.26 -3.54
CA HIS A 232 -1.44 9.47 -2.70
C HIS A 232 -0.67 8.17 -2.46
N GLN A 233 -1.33 7.08 -2.07
CA GLN A 233 -0.72 5.76 -1.89
C GLN A 233 -0.04 5.27 -3.17
N SER A 234 -0.70 5.45 -4.33
CA SER A 234 -0.14 5.11 -5.63
C SER A 234 1.14 5.90 -5.92
N ARG A 235 1.15 7.21 -5.65
CA ARG A 235 2.34 8.06 -5.81
C ARG A 235 3.45 7.68 -4.84
N MET A 236 3.12 7.42 -3.57
CA MET A 236 4.08 7.02 -2.55
C MET A 236 4.76 5.70 -2.89
N SER A 237 4.05 4.75 -3.49
CA SER A 237 4.68 3.51 -3.98
C SER A 237 5.75 3.78 -5.04
N LEU A 238 5.52 4.73 -5.95
CA LEU A 238 6.51 5.16 -6.96
C LEU A 238 7.70 5.88 -6.31
N ILE A 239 7.44 6.78 -5.35
CA ILE A 239 8.49 7.52 -4.63
C ILE A 239 9.37 6.55 -3.84
N ARG A 240 8.78 5.63 -3.07
CA ARG A 240 9.51 4.59 -2.32
C ARG A 240 10.38 3.74 -3.25
N ASN A 241 9.83 3.30 -4.38
CA ASN A 241 10.57 2.52 -5.37
C ASN A 241 11.75 3.28 -6.00
N ARG A 242 11.61 4.60 -6.21
CA ARG A 242 12.69 5.43 -6.77
C ARG A 242 13.77 5.77 -5.76
N LEU A 243 13.40 6.15 -4.54
CA LEU A 243 14.35 6.51 -3.51
C LEU A 243 15.08 5.29 -2.93
N ARG A 244 14.48 4.10 -3.00
CA ARG A 244 14.93 2.88 -2.31
C ARG A 244 15.14 3.17 -0.82
N ALA A 245 14.12 3.74 -0.19
CA ALA A 245 14.17 4.09 1.21
C ALA A 245 14.11 2.81 2.07
N SER A 246 14.97 2.73 3.08
CA SER A 246 15.00 1.61 4.02
C SER A 246 13.71 1.53 4.84
N ASP A 247 13.31 0.32 5.24
CA ASP A 247 12.12 0.14 6.09
C ASP A 247 12.37 0.63 7.52
N TYR A 248 11.80 1.79 7.84
CA TYR A 248 11.83 2.41 9.17
C TYR A 248 10.66 1.95 10.06
N LEU A 249 9.58 1.40 9.49
CA LEU A 249 8.40 0.96 10.23
C LEU A 249 8.71 -0.32 11.01
N ALA A 250 9.36 -1.29 10.36
CA ALA A 250 9.76 -2.53 10.99
C ALA A 250 10.65 -2.30 12.23
N ASP A 251 11.55 -1.31 12.17
CA ASP A 251 12.40 -0.96 13.32
C ASP A 251 11.59 -0.36 14.48
N GLN A 252 10.66 0.55 14.16
CA GLN A 252 9.78 1.14 15.17
C GLN A 252 8.88 0.08 15.82
N GLU A 253 8.35 -0.87 15.05
CA GLU A 253 7.52 -1.97 15.54
C GLU A 253 8.32 -2.90 16.45
N ALA A 254 9.54 -3.29 16.05
CA ALA A 254 10.43 -4.10 16.87
C ALA A 254 10.76 -3.42 18.22
N ALA A 255 11.14 -2.13 18.18
CA ALA A 255 11.43 -1.37 19.39
C ALA A 255 10.18 -1.17 20.28
N ALA A 256 9.00 -0.95 19.67
CA ALA A 256 7.74 -0.79 20.38
C ALA A 256 7.28 -2.11 21.03
N GLN A 257 7.60 -3.26 20.44
CA GLN A 257 7.28 -4.57 21.01
C GLN A 257 8.09 -4.83 22.28
N ILE A 258 9.40 -4.51 22.28
CA ILE A 258 10.26 -4.59 23.47
C ILE A 258 9.73 -3.68 24.60
N ARG A 259 9.21 -2.49 24.24
CA ARG A 259 8.58 -1.57 25.21
C ARG A 259 7.35 -2.18 25.88
N LYS A 260 6.45 -2.84 25.12
CA LYS A 260 5.23 -3.45 25.68
C LYS A 260 5.54 -4.49 26.77
N GLU A 261 6.66 -5.18 26.65
CA GLU A 261 7.09 -6.17 27.64
C GLU A 261 7.69 -5.55 28.91
N SER A 262 8.24 -4.33 28.82
CA SER A 262 8.97 -3.67 29.90
C SER A 262 8.16 -2.62 30.67
N GLY A 263 7.18 -1.95 30.04
CA GLY A 263 6.39 -0.89 30.68
C GLY A 263 7.22 0.32 31.15
N ALA A 264 8.47 0.43 30.70
CA ALA A 264 9.45 1.41 31.13
C ALA A 264 9.46 2.65 30.20
N GLY A 265 9.96 3.77 30.72
CA GLY A 265 10.24 4.98 29.93
C GLY A 265 9.27 6.15 30.07
N GLU A 266 8.25 6.06 30.93
CA GLU A 266 7.30 7.16 31.14
C GLU A 266 7.91 8.38 31.84
N TRP A 267 8.98 8.18 32.61
CA TRP A 267 9.65 9.25 33.36
C TRP A 267 10.21 10.33 32.43
N LEU A 268 10.62 9.96 31.20
CA LEU A 268 11.15 10.89 30.21
C LEU A 268 10.17 12.02 29.90
N PHE A 269 8.86 11.75 29.89
CA PHE A 269 7.83 12.75 29.58
C PHE A 269 7.61 13.75 30.72
N LYS A 270 8.18 13.50 31.91
CA LYS A 270 8.12 14.40 33.07
C LYS A 270 9.38 15.26 33.18
N GLU A 271 10.42 14.98 32.39
CA GLU A 271 11.67 15.72 32.42
C GLU A 271 11.48 17.15 31.89
N PRO A 272 11.96 18.19 32.60
CA PRO A 272 11.83 19.58 32.15
C PRO A 272 12.45 19.83 30.77
N GLN A 273 13.57 19.16 30.48
CA GLN A 273 14.25 19.26 29.19
C GLN A 273 13.37 18.73 28.05
N TYR A 274 12.72 17.58 28.24
CA TYR A 274 11.79 17.02 27.27
C TYR A 274 10.56 17.92 27.10
N LEU A 275 9.97 18.39 28.19
CA LEU A 275 8.80 19.28 28.14
C LEU A 275 9.09 20.57 27.37
N SER A 276 10.25 21.19 27.61
CA SER A 276 10.70 22.38 26.87
C SER A 276 10.92 22.11 25.38
N TRP A 277 11.45 20.94 25.05
CA TRP A 277 11.66 20.51 23.66
C TRP A 277 10.35 20.17 22.95
N SER A 278 9.36 19.64 23.66
CA SER A 278 8.06 19.24 23.09
C SER A 278 7.06 20.40 22.88
N ASP A 279 7.27 21.56 23.54
CA ASP A 279 6.31 22.67 23.53
C ASP A 279 6.19 23.34 22.15
N THR A 280 5.13 23.04 21.42
CA THR A 280 4.85 23.54 20.07
C THR A 280 4.61 25.05 19.94
N ASN A 281 4.51 25.78 21.07
CA ASN A 281 4.28 27.22 21.06
C ASN A 281 5.55 28.05 20.94
N THR A 282 6.71 27.45 21.22
CA THR A 282 8.00 28.13 21.08
C THR A 282 8.34 28.33 19.60
N VAL A 283 8.92 29.50 19.29
CA VAL A 283 9.25 29.92 17.91
C VAL A 283 10.67 29.48 17.50
N ASP A 284 11.49 29.06 18.46
CA ASP A 284 12.88 28.71 18.23
C ASP A 284 13.07 27.21 17.93
N HIS A 285 14.10 26.89 17.14
CA HIS A 285 14.54 25.52 16.93
C HIS A 285 15.06 24.92 18.24
N SER A 286 14.74 23.65 18.50
CA SER A 286 15.15 22.95 19.72
C SER A 286 15.87 21.65 19.39
N VAL A 287 16.93 21.36 20.15
CA VAL A 287 17.74 20.14 20.01
C VAL A 287 17.86 19.50 21.38
N LEU A 288 17.63 18.19 21.43
CA LEU A 288 17.75 17.38 22.63
C LEU A 288 18.66 16.18 22.36
N TYR A 289 19.68 16.00 23.18
CA TYR A 289 20.60 14.87 23.08
C TYR A 289 20.29 13.83 24.16
N ILE A 290 19.93 12.61 23.75
CA ILE A 290 19.75 11.48 24.66
C ILE A 290 21.02 10.64 24.61
N ASN A 291 21.72 10.56 25.74
CA ASN A 291 22.96 9.80 25.84
C ASN A 291 22.93 8.81 26.99
N GLY A 292 23.77 7.81 26.90
CA GLY A 292 23.92 6.83 27.96
C GLY A 292 24.78 5.67 27.54
N ILE A 293 25.13 4.84 28.53
CA ILE A 293 25.94 3.65 28.31
C ILE A 293 25.29 2.70 27.28
N PRO A 294 26.11 1.87 26.64
CA PRO A 294 25.59 0.80 25.80
C PRO A 294 24.62 -0.10 26.60
N GLY A 295 23.45 -0.44 26.06
CA GLY A 295 22.45 -1.27 26.74
C GLY A 295 21.56 -0.56 27.77
N ALA A 296 21.64 0.77 27.90
CA ALA A 296 20.81 1.57 28.82
C ALA A 296 19.32 1.66 28.45
N GLY A 297 18.91 1.22 27.25
CA GLY A 297 17.52 1.31 26.76
C GLY A 297 17.18 2.56 25.95
N LYS A 298 18.19 3.23 25.35
CA LYS A 298 18.02 4.42 24.49
C LYS A 298 16.96 4.23 23.40
N THR A 299 17.10 3.18 22.59
CA THR A 299 16.19 2.83 21.50
C THR A 299 14.74 2.64 21.98
N VAL A 300 14.55 2.02 23.15
CA VAL A 300 13.21 1.81 23.75
C VAL A 300 12.59 3.15 24.17
N LEU A 301 13.39 4.07 24.73
CA LEU A 301 12.94 5.42 25.08
C LEU A 301 12.60 6.24 23.85
N VAL A 302 13.45 6.21 22.82
CA VAL A 302 13.21 6.88 21.53
C VAL A 302 11.93 6.37 20.88
N SER A 303 11.72 5.05 20.86
CA SER A 303 10.48 4.44 20.36
C SER A 303 9.23 4.92 21.11
N SER A 304 9.35 5.16 22.42
CA SER A 304 8.27 5.73 23.23
C SER A 304 7.94 7.17 22.84
N VAL A 305 8.98 8.00 22.63
CA VAL A 305 8.81 9.38 22.13
C VAL A 305 8.14 9.38 20.75
N ILE A 306 8.61 8.55 19.82
CA ILE A 306 8.04 8.45 18.47
C ILE A 306 6.57 8.05 18.54
N SER A 307 6.23 7.05 19.36
CA SER A 307 4.83 6.61 19.53
C SER A 307 3.92 7.75 20.02
N GLN A 308 4.36 8.52 21.02
CA GLN A 308 3.60 9.65 21.53
C GLN A 308 3.43 10.76 20.49
N LEU A 309 4.49 11.06 19.72
CA LEU A 309 4.42 12.07 18.65
C LEU A 309 3.47 11.65 17.52
N LEU A 310 3.47 10.37 17.14
CA LEU A 310 2.55 9.82 16.14
C LEU A 310 1.09 9.85 16.64
N GLU A 311 0.84 9.55 17.92
CA GLU A 311 -0.50 9.68 18.53
C GLU A 311 -0.99 11.14 18.54
N LEU A 312 -0.11 12.09 18.89
CA LEU A 312 -0.43 13.52 18.86
C LEU A 312 -0.75 14.00 17.43
N TYR A 313 -0.03 13.50 16.44
CA TYR A 313 -0.31 13.76 15.03
C TYR A 313 -1.69 13.21 14.62
N ALA A 314 -2.00 11.96 14.96
CA ALA A 314 -3.27 11.32 14.62
C ALA A 314 -4.49 12.05 15.22
N PHE A 315 -4.36 12.57 16.45
CA PHE A 315 -5.45 13.27 17.13
C PHE A 315 -5.73 14.68 16.57
N LYS A 316 -4.70 15.40 16.12
CA LYS A 316 -4.86 16.81 15.71
C LYS A 316 -5.25 17.02 14.24
N GLN A 317 -5.16 16.00 13.37
CA GLN A 317 -5.52 16.02 11.93
C GLN A 317 -5.16 17.30 11.16
N SER A 318 -4.14 18.03 11.62
CA SER A 318 -3.78 19.35 11.12
C SER A 318 -2.45 19.23 10.40
N THR A 319 -2.40 19.72 9.17
CA THR A 319 -1.22 19.71 8.28
C THR A 319 -0.11 20.66 8.75
N THR A 320 0.03 20.86 10.06
CA THR A 320 0.93 21.83 10.68
C THR A 320 2.09 21.17 11.41
N TYR A 321 2.01 19.86 11.69
CA TYR A 321 3.04 19.09 12.36
C TYR A 321 3.48 17.92 11.49
N SER A 322 4.78 17.63 11.46
CA SER A 322 5.35 16.40 10.89
C SER A 322 6.20 15.66 11.91
N VAL A 323 6.31 14.35 11.75
CA VAL A 323 7.10 13.46 12.60
C VAL A 323 7.93 12.54 11.72
N ALA A 324 9.24 12.71 11.68
CA ALA A 324 10.15 11.82 10.96
C ALA A 324 11.14 11.17 11.94
N TYR A 325 11.48 9.92 11.70
CA TYR A 325 12.42 9.19 12.54
C TYR A 325 13.30 8.22 11.75
N PHE A 326 14.46 7.89 12.29
CA PHE A 326 15.37 6.94 11.67
C PHE A 326 16.21 6.20 12.70
N TYR A 327 16.41 4.90 12.47
CA TYR A 327 17.25 4.03 13.28
C TYR A 327 18.51 3.67 12.49
N PHE A 328 19.65 4.21 12.92
CA PHE A 328 20.94 3.81 12.39
C PHE A 328 21.28 2.40 12.88
N LYS A 329 21.78 1.56 11.98
CA LYS A 329 22.20 0.19 12.30
C LYS A 329 23.56 -0.12 11.71
N HIS A 330 24.44 -0.69 12.52
CA HIS A 330 25.76 -1.10 12.07
C HIS A 330 25.69 -2.29 11.09
N GLY A 331 26.56 -2.33 10.08
CA GLY A 331 26.64 -3.43 9.09
C GLY A 331 25.53 -3.45 8.03
N ASN A 332 24.49 -2.60 8.14
CA ASN A 332 23.48 -2.43 7.11
C ASN A 332 23.84 -1.25 6.20
N THR A 333 24.15 -1.53 4.93
CA THR A 333 24.62 -0.54 3.94
C THR A 333 23.59 0.57 3.64
N GLU A 334 22.30 0.32 3.87
CA GLU A 334 21.25 1.34 3.70
C GLU A 334 21.01 2.15 4.98
N LYS A 335 21.32 1.59 6.16
CA LYS A 335 21.06 2.21 7.48
C LYS A 335 22.31 2.75 8.18
N ASN A 336 23.47 2.69 7.54
CA ASN A 336 24.73 3.24 8.06
C ASN A 336 25.20 4.51 7.33
N THR A 337 24.42 5.03 6.37
CA THR A 337 24.78 6.20 5.54
C THR A 337 23.90 7.42 5.80
N HIS A 338 24.43 8.61 5.51
CA HIS A 338 23.68 9.87 5.57
C HIS A 338 22.55 9.89 4.53
N GLU A 339 22.84 9.39 3.33
CA GLU A 339 21.92 9.33 2.19
C GLU A 339 20.73 8.41 2.49
N GLY A 340 20.96 7.27 3.15
CA GLY A 340 19.90 6.37 3.62
C GLY A 340 18.96 7.04 4.62
N CYS A 341 19.52 7.77 5.59
CA CYS A 341 18.76 8.55 6.56
C CYS A 341 17.88 9.62 5.87
N LEU A 342 18.46 10.42 4.96
CA LEU A 342 17.70 11.44 4.21
C LEU A 342 16.57 10.83 3.37
N LYS A 343 16.82 9.71 2.68
CA LYS A 343 15.78 9.01 1.89
C LYS A 343 14.61 8.57 2.76
N ALA A 344 14.88 8.04 3.96
CA ALA A 344 13.84 7.61 4.89
C ALA A 344 13.06 8.80 5.46
N ILE A 345 13.73 9.87 5.89
CA ILE A 345 13.10 11.10 6.38
C ILE A 345 12.24 11.72 5.30
N LEU A 346 12.78 11.92 4.09
CA LEU A 346 12.05 12.50 2.96
C LEU A 346 10.80 11.68 2.63
N THR A 347 10.92 10.34 2.60
CA THR A 347 9.78 9.46 2.36
C THR A 347 8.69 9.63 3.42
N GLN A 348 9.05 9.74 4.71
CA GLN A 348 8.09 9.96 5.81
C GLN A 348 7.41 11.32 5.73
N LEU A 349 8.17 12.38 5.44
CA LEU A 349 7.63 13.73 5.32
C LEU A 349 6.64 13.83 4.15
N ILE A 350 6.91 13.16 3.02
CA ILE A 350 5.99 13.17 1.87
C ILE A 350 4.75 12.31 2.16
N ASP A 351 4.88 11.16 2.83
CA ASP A 351 3.74 10.30 3.20
C ASP A 351 2.75 11.02 4.13
N GLN A 352 3.23 11.98 4.91
CA GLN A 352 2.42 12.78 5.82
C GLN A 352 1.71 13.97 5.17
N ASP A 353 2.12 14.37 3.95
CA ASP A 353 1.42 15.40 3.15
C ASP A 353 0.91 14.84 1.82
N THR A 354 -0.38 14.48 1.84
CA THR A 354 -1.13 14.07 0.65
C THR A 354 -1.04 15.07 -0.51
N THR A 355 -0.90 16.36 -0.22
CA THR A 355 -0.88 17.44 -1.22
C THR A 355 0.49 17.62 -1.87
N ALA A 356 1.58 17.52 -1.09
CA ALA A 356 2.95 17.69 -1.58
C ALA A 356 3.46 16.51 -2.42
N SER A 357 2.88 15.32 -2.23
CA SER A 357 3.28 14.09 -2.93
C SER A 357 3.31 14.18 -4.46
N GLN A 358 2.51 15.06 -5.07
CA GLN A 358 2.54 15.27 -6.52
C GLN A 358 3.77 16.07 -6.97
N ASP A 359 4.07 17.17 -6.29
CA ASP A 359 5.18 18.06 -6.67
C ASP A 359 6.53 17.36 -6.49
N PHE A 360 6.70 16.61 -5.40
CA PHE A 360 7.89 15.79 -5.20
C PHE A 360 8.03 14.69 -6.26
N LEU A 361 6.93 14.07 -6.69
CA LEU A 361 6.98 13.06 -7.76
C LEU A 361 7.37 13.68 -9.10
N ASP A 362 6.86 14.87 -9.41
CA ASP A 362 7.19 15.61 -10.63
C ASP A 362 8.65 16.07 -10.59
N GLU A 363 9.13 16.60 -9.46
CA GLU A 363 10.53 17.01 -9.25
C GLU A 363 11.49 15.80 -9.33
N LEU A 364 11.15 14.67 -8.71
CA LEU A 364 11.89 13.41 -8.83
C LEU A 364 11.84 12.81 -10.25
N SER A 365 10.86 13.18 -11.08
CA SER A 365 10.73 12.73 -12.47
C SER A 365 11.48 13.60 -13.46
N ASN A 366 11.66 14.87 -13.12
CA ASN A 366 12.41 15.82 -13.93
C ASN A 366 13.93 15.74 -13.69
N GLN A 367 14.37 15.06 -12.62
CA GLN A 367 15.79 14.77 -12.41
C GLN A 367 16.27 13.68 -13.38
N ASP A 368 17.44 13.89 -13.99
CA ASP A 368 18.11 12.90 -14.83
C ASP A 368 18.26 11.57 -14.07
N LYS A 369 18.00 10.44 -14.74
CA LYS A 369 18.03 9.07 -14.16
C LYS A 369 19.34 8.73 -13.42
N GLY A 370 20.42 9.48 -13.62
CA GLY A 370 21.71 9.33 -12.93
C GLY A 370 21.98 10.30 -11.77
N LYS A 371 21.14 11.33 -11.54
CA LYS A 371 21.28 12.32 -10.43
C LYS A 371 20.29 12.11 -9.29
N VAL A 372 19.26 11.29 -9.50
CA VAL A 372 18.28 10.94 -8.45
C VAL A 372 19.01 10.15 -7.36
N GLY A 373 19.21 10.78 -6.20
CA GLY A 373 19.91 10.20 -5.05
C GLY A 373 21.32 10.73 -4.79
N SER A 374 21.78 11.79 -5.49
CA SER A 374 22.97 12.52 -5.05
C SER A 374 22.71 13.18 -3.69
N ARG A 375 23.77 13.35 -2.89
CA ARG A 375 23.69 13.92 -1.55
C ARG A 375 23.05 15.31 -1.55
N GLU A 376 23.51 16.19 -2.43
CA GLU A 376 23.06 17.59 -2.51
C GLU A 376 21.58 17.67 -2.93
N SER A 377 21.15 16.79 -3.84
CA SER A 377 19.75 16.68 -4.26
C SER A 377 18.87 16.24 -3.09
N LEU A 378 19.28 15.21 -2.34
CA LEU A 378 18.54 14.70 -1.18
C LEU A 378 18.46 15.73 -0.05
N GLU A 379 19.56 16.44 0.24
CA GLU A 379 19.57 17.52 1.21
C GLU A 379 18.62 18.64 0.81
N SER A 380 18.67 19.09 -0.46
CA SER A 380 17.80 20.13 -0.98
C SER A 380 16.31 19.72 -0.91
N LEU A 381 15.98 18.49 -1.32
CA LEU A 381 14.61 17.99 -1.29
C LEU A 381 14.09 17.82 0.14
N THR A 382 14.91 17.28 1.05
CA THR A 382 14.55 17.11 2.46
C THR A 382 14.35 18.46 3.15
N LYS A 383 15.20 19.44 2.83
CA LYS A 383 15.07 20.82 3.30
C LYS A 383 13.75 21.45 2.86
N LYS A 384 13.39 21.35 1.58
CA LYS A 384 12.09 21.80 1.06
C LYS A 384 10.92 21.11 1.77
N ALA A 385 10.99 19.79 1.98
CA ALA A 385 9.94 19.04 2.66
C ALA A 385 9.76 19.48 4.13
N LEU A 386 10.87 19.75 4.84
CA LEU A 386 10.81 20.27 6.22
C LEU A 386 10.22 21.68 6.31
N GLU A 387 10.31 22.48 5.24
CA GLU A 387 9.75 23.85 5.16
C GLU A 387 8.23 23.88 4.99
N GLU A 388 7.62 22.79 4.52
CA GLU A 388 6.16 22.71 4.33
C GLU A 388 5.39 22.73 5.64
N TYR A 389 6.04 22.26 6.72
CA TYR A 389 5.43 22.10 8.03
C TYR A 389 5.79 23.27 8.95
N ARG A 390 4.82 23.68 9.78
CA ARG A 390 5.04 24.71 10.81
C ARG A 390 5.95 24.18 11.92
N VAL A 391 5.79 22.91 12.31
CA VAL A 391 6.62 22.24 13.31
C VAL A 391 7.02 20.86 12.78
N SER A 392 8.32 20.59 12.72
CA SER A 392 8.85 19.30 12.28
C SER A 392 9.62 18.64 13.41
N PHE A 393 9.16 17.46 13.83
CA PHE A 393 9.85 16.61 14.80
C PHE A 393 10.74 15.63 14.05
N LEU A 394 12.03 15.62 14.36
CA LEU A 394 13.01 14.70 13.80
C LEU A 394 13.67 13.90 14.93
N VAL A 395 13.60 12.58 14.87
CA VAL A 395 14.12 11.70 15.92
C VAL A 395 15.09 10.68 15.33
N LEU A 396 16.37 10.79 15.65
CA LEU A 396 17.42 9.90 15.14
C LEU A 396 18.02 9.05 16.26
N ASP A 397 17.94 7.73 16.14
CA ASP A 397 18.49 6.77 17.10
C ASP A 397 19.73 6.05 16.55
N GLY A 398 20.69 5.77 17.43
CA GLY A 398 21.86 4.95 17.10
C GLY A 398 22.92 5.66 16.26
N LEU A 399 23.07 6.99 16.36
CA LEU A 399 24.08 7.73 15.56
C LEU A 399 25.53 7.22 15.75
N ASP A 400 25.80 6.52 16.85
CA ASP A 400 27.07 5.83 17.11
C ASP A 400 27.29 4.54 16.30
N GLU A 401 26.23 3.98 15.71
CA GLU A 401 26.27 2.78 14.86
C GLU A 401 26.52 3.11 13.37
N CYS A 402 26.45 4.40 13.02
CA CYS A 402 26.79 4.94 11.71
C CYS A 402 28.32 5.13 11.59
N ASP A 403 28.83 5.09 10.36
CA ASP A 403 30.22 5.48 10.10
C ASP A 403 30.45 6.92 10.63
N GLN A 404 31.54 7.13 11.37
CA GLN A 404 31.88 8.40 12.02
C GLN A 404 31.86 9.58 11.05
N VAL A 405 32.27 9.37 9.79
CA VAL A 405 32.26 10.42 8.75
C VAL A 405 30.83 10.83 8.43
N HIS A 406 29.94 9.85 8.19
CA HIS A 406 28.54 10.08 7.86
C HIS A 406 27.74 10.60 9.07
N ALA A 407 28.03 10.13 10.29
CA ALA A 407 27.41 10.62 11.52
C ALA A 407 27.73 12.11 11.75
N LYS A 408 29.01 12.50 11.66
CA LYS A 408 29.43 13.89 11.76
C LYS A 408 28.77 14.76 10.71
N HIS A 409 28.70 14.27 9.47
CA HIS A 409 28.07 14.98 8.37
C HIS A 409 26.57 15.19 8.63
N THR A 410 25.85 14.15 9.03
CA THR A 410 24.41 14.20 9.32
C THR A 410 24.08 15.22 10.40
N VAL A 411 24.80 15.18 11.52
CA VAL A 411 24.60 16.13 12.62
C VAL A 411 24.95 17.55 12.18
N SER A 412 26.07 17.74 11.48
CA SER A 412 26.49 19.08 11.04
C SER A 412 25.49 19.71 10.07
N TRP A 413 24.98 18.93 9.11
CA TRP A 413 23.98 19.39 8.16
C TRP A 413 22.67 19.76 8.86
N LEU A 414 22.15 18.90 9.74
CA LEU A 414 20.92 19.18 10.48
C LEU A 414 21.03 20.41 11.38
N LEU A 415 22.16 20.59 12.05
CA LEU A 415 22.43 21.79 12.85
C LEU A 415 22.60 23.04 11.97
N SER A 416 23.09 22.91 10.73
CA SER A 416 23.19 24.04 9.80
C SER A 416 21.81 24.61 9.41
N LEU A 417 20.77 23.76 9.38
CA LEU A 417 19.39 24.18 9.07
C LEU A 417 18.83 25.17 10.10
N ARG A 418 19.35 25.16 11.33
CA ARG A 418 18.97 26.10 12.39
C ARG A 418 19.54 27.51 12.16
N ASN A 419 20.71 27.61 11.55
CA ASN A 419 21.44 28.88 11.40
C ASN A 419 21.16 29.58 10.06
N ASP A 420 20.26 29.06 9.24
CA ASP A 420 19.90 29.71 7.98
C ASP A 420 18.92 30.86 8.29
N ASP A 421 19.34 32.10 8.01
CA ASP A 421 18.64 33.34 8.37
C ASP A 421 17.23 33.45 7.74
N ARG A 422 16.92 32.62 6.74
CA ARG A 422 15.62 32.59 6.05
C ARG A 422 14.50 31.94 6.88
N TYR A 423 14.83 31.26 7.98
CA TYR A 423 13.95 30.34 8.73
C TYR A 423 13.39 30.93 10.02
N ILE A 424 13.98 32.03 10.49
CA ILE A 424 13.59 32.70 11.74
C ILE A 424 12.14 33.19 11.62
N GLY A 425 11.21 32.48 12.30
CA GLY A 425 9.81 32.87 12.47
C GLY A 425 8.77 32.22 11.56
N LYS A 426 9.13 31.28 10.67
CA LYS A 426 8.16 30.59 9.77
C LYS A 426 7.95 29.11 10.08
N THR A 427 9.02 28.38 10.39
CA THR A 427 9.00 26.95 10.71
C THR A 427 9.85 26.67 11.94
N THR A 428 9.49 25.64 12.71
CA THR A 428 10.23 25.23 13.91
C THR A 428 10.69 23.79 13.76
N LEU A 429 11.98 23.56 13.99
CA LEU A 429 12.61 22.24 13.85
C LEU A 429 12.98 21.74 15.24
N ARG A 430 12.51 20.53 15.58
CA ARG A 430 12.71 19.90 16.89
C ARG A 430 13.43 18.58 16.68
N MET A 431 14.69 18.52 17.08
CA MET A 431 15.57 17.38 16.80
C MET A 431 15.90 16.62 18.07
N ILE A 432 15.78 15.30 18.04
CA ILE A 432 16.37 14.39 19.03
C ILE A 432 17.47 13.60 18.36
N PHE A 433 18.63 13.61 19.00
CA PHE A 433 19.74 12.74 18.68
C PHE A 433 19.94 11.74 19.82
N SER A 434 20.04 10.46 19.51
CA SER A 434 20.36 9.41 20.48
C SER A 434 21.65 8.69 20.09
N GLY A 435 22.52 8.45 21.07
CA GLY A 435 23.73 7.67 20.86
C GLY A 435 24.61 7.47 22.11
N GLN A 436 25.73 6.78 21.92
CA GLN A 436 26.74 6.57 22.98
C GLN A 436 27.67 7.77 23.19
N ARG A 437 28.30 7.81 24.36
CA ARG A 437 29.36 8.77 24.72
C ARG A 437 30.70 8.34 24.10
N ASN A 438 30.78 8.40 22.78
CA ASN A 438 31.96 7.98 22.01
C ASN A 438 32.96 9.12 21.74
N GLY A 439 32.82 10.26 22.42
CA GLY A 439 33.65 11.46 22.27
C GLY A 439 33.39 12.29 21.00
N LEU A 440 32.88 11.71 19.90
CA LEU A 440 32.51 12.46 18.69
C LEU A 440 31.19 13.20 18.87
N LEU A 441 30.13 12.48 19.26
CA LEU A 441 28.80 13.07 19.46
C LEU A 441 28.78 14.05 20.62
N GLU A 442 29.56 13.77 21.68
CA GLU A 442 29.72 14.70 22.80
C GLU A 442 30.29 16.04 22.34
N LYS A 443 31.37 16.04 21.56
CA LYS A 443 31.96 17.30 21.04
C LYS A 443 31.00 18.09 20.15
N LEU A 444 30.17 17.41 19.37
CA LEU A 444 29.22 18.07 18.46
C LEU A 444 27.98 18.61 19.19
N LEU A 445 27.56 17.94 20.26
CA LEU A 445 26.28 18.21 20.95
C LEU A 445 26.45 18.81 22.36
N GLU A 446 27.67 19.07 22.83
CA GLU A 446 27.97 19.61 24.17
C GLU A 446 27.22 20.91 24.51
N SER A 447 26.96 21.74 23.49
CA SER A 447 26.26 23.03 23.64
C SER A 447 24.74 22.92 23.79
N TYR A 448 24.17 21.71 23.74
CA TYR A 448 22.73 21.47 23.74
C TYR A 448 22.24 20.73 24.99
N PRO A 449 20.95 20.89 25.38
CA PRO A 449 20.35 20.13 26.47
C PRO A 449 20.50 18.62 26.26
N ALA A 450 20.95 17.91 27.31
CA ALA A 450 21.19 16.48 27.25
C ALA A 450 20.53 15.74 28.42
N ILE A 451 19.85 14.63 28.11
CA ILE A 451 19.31 13.67 29.07
C ILE A 451 20.24 12.48 29.12
N CYS A 452 20.83 12.25 30.30
CA CYS A 452 21.74 11.13 30.53
C CYS A 452 21.00 9.97 31.19
N LEU A 453 21.08 8.78 30.58
CA LEU A 453 20.49 7.53 31.09
C LEU A 453 21.36 6.87 32.17
N GLU A 454 21.87 7.69 33.08
CA GLU A 454 22.52 7.28 34.34
C GLU A 454 21.92 8.08 35.51
N SER A 455 20.78 8.72 35.28
CA SER A 455 20.08 9.54 36.26
C SER A 455 19.41 8.69 37.34
N SER A 456 19.10 9.33 38.48
CA SER A 456 18.32 8.70 39.55
C SER A 456 16.93 8.25 39.08
N GLN A 457 16.32 8.98 38.14
CA GLN A 457 15.02 8.65 37.58
C GLN A 457 15.07 7.41 36.69
N HIS A 458 16.11 7.27 35.87
CA HIS A 458 16.33 6.07 35.06
C HIS A 458 16.61 4.84 35.93
N THR A 459 17.38 4.99 37.01
CA THR A 459 17.62 3.91 37.97
C THR A 459 16.32 3.46 38.65
N SER A 460 15.43 4.40 38.99
CA SER A 460 14.09 4.08 39.52
C SER A 460 13.21 3.36 38.49
N ASP A 461 13.36 3.64 37.20
CA ASP A 461 12.65 2.95 36.14
C ASP A 461 13.13 1.50 35.97
N ILE A 462 14.44 1.26 36.06
CA ILE A 462 15.03 -0.09 36.12
C ILE A 462 14.49 -0.83 37.35
N GLU A 463 14.39 -0.18 38.50
CA GLU A 463 13.81 -0.78 39.72
C GLU A 463 12.35 -1.19 39.51
N LYS A 464 11.51 -0.35 38.91
CA LYS A 464 10.11 -0.68 38.57
C LYS A 464 10.02 -1.89 37.64
N TYR A 465 10.88 -1.95 36.63
CA TYR A 465 10.98 -3.11 35.75
C TYR A 465 11.39 -4.37 36.52
N CYS A 466 12.38 -4.26 37.40
CA CYS A 466 12.82 -5.36 38.26
C CYS A 466 11.72 -5.83 39.21
N LEU A 467 10.91 -4.92 39.76
CA LEU A 467 9.76 -5.25 40.60
C LEU A 467 8.71 -6.03 39.80
N HIS A 468 8.30 -5.51 38.64
CA HIS A 468 7.30 -6.15 37.79
C HIS A 468 7.73 -7.57 37.37
N TYR A 469 8.99 -7.73 36.94
CA TYR A 469 9.52 -9.03 36.57
C TYR A 469 9.79 -9.93 37.79
N GLY A 470 10.23 -9.35 38.89
CA GLY A 470 10.44 -10.02 40.18
C GLY A 470 9.15 -10.70 40.67
N SER A 471 8.00 -10.06 40.49
CA SER A 471 6.71 -10.68 40.81
C SER A 471 6.38 -11.88 39.92
N LYS A 472 6.85 -11.92 38.67
CA LYS A 472 6.73 -13.13 37.82
C LYS A 472 7.59 -14.29 38.35
N ILE A 473 8.79 -13.99 38.86
CA ILE A 473 9.67 -14.97 39.51
C ILE A 473 9.04 -15.45 40.83
N GLN A 474 8.47 -14.52 41.61
CA GLN A 474 7.76 -14.81 42.84
C GLN A 474 6.60 -15.78 42.59
N GLN A 475 5.77 -15.54 41.57
CA GLN A 475 4.67 -16.43 41.19
C GLN A 475 5.15 -17.83 40.76
N LYS A 476 6.30 -17.93 40.08
CA LYS A 476 6.83 -19.22 39.61
C LYS A 476 7.40 -20.09 40.73
N PHE A 477 8.11 -19.49 41.69
CA PHE A 477 8.84 -20.23 42.74
C PHE A 477 8.23 -20.08 44.14
N ASP A 478 7.10 -19.40 44.26
CA ASP A 478 6.41 -19.08 45.53
C ASP A 478 7.35 -18.45 46.57
N LEU A 479 7.99 -17.34 46.19
CA LEU A 479 8.99 -16.66 47.03
C LEU A 479 8.33 -15.76 48.08
N ASN A 480 8.95 -15.65 49.26
CA ASN A 480 8.63 -14.63 50.24
C ASN A 480 8.98 -13.23 49.72
N ARG A 481 8.21 -12.20 50.12
CA ARG A 481 8.46 -10.79 49.77
C ARG A 481 9.89 -10.31 50.09
N GLU A 482 10.52 -10.85 51.13
CA GLU A 482 11.90 -10.52 51.49
C GLU A 482 12.92 -11.02 50.44
N LEU A 483 12.70 -12.20 49.85
CA LEU A 483 13.58 -12.74 48.81
C LEU A 483 13.36 -12.05 47.47
N GLU A 484 12.11 -11.70 47.15
CA GLU A 484 11.77 -10.86 45.99
C GLU A 484 12.45 -9.49 46.09
N GLY A 485 12.32 -8.79 47.23
CA GLY A 485 12.99 -7.51 47.47
C GLY A 485 14.53 -7.61 47.41
N LYS A 486 15.11 -8.71 47.88
CA LYS A 486 16.55 -8.98 47.73
C LYS A 486 16.95 -9.15 46.26
N ILE A 487 16.19 -9.89 45.45
CA ILE A 487 16.46 -10.04 44.02
C ILE A 487 16.41 -8.67 43.32
N VAL A 488 15.34 -7.91 43.56
CA VAL A 488 15.15 -6.58 42.96
C VAL A 488 16.32 -5.67 43.31
N SER A 489 16.64 -5.50 44.60
CA SER A 489 17.73 -4.62 45.03
C SER A 489 19.10 -5.05 44.47
N LEU A 490 19.40 -6.34 44.43
CA LEU A 490 20.65 -6.87 43.86
C LEU A 490 20.75 -6.62 42.36
N VAL A 491 19.67 -6.85 41.61
CA VAL A 491 19.64 -6.64 40.16
C VAL A 491 19.72 -5.15 39.84
N THR A 492 18.96 -4.29 40.52
CA THR A 492 19.00 -2.84 40.32
C THR A 492 20.39 -2.27 40.64
N HIS A 493 21.01 -2.70 41.75
CA HIS A 493 22.36 -2.26 42.11
C HIS A 493 23.42 -2.79 41.13
N GLY A 494 23.29 -4.04 40.67
CA GLY A 494 24.20 -4.64 39.69
C GLY A 494 24.04 -4.07 38.28
N ALA A 495 22.88 -3.52 37.94
CA ALA A 495 22.61 -2.96 36.62
C ALA A 495 23.42 -1.70 36.33
N GLN A 496 23.69 -0.85 37.34
CA GLN A 496 24.47 0.39 37.20
C GLN A 496 24.03 1.23 35.98
N GLY A 497 22.71 1.35 35.74
CA GLY A 497 22.16 2.07 34.58
C GLY A 497 22.03 1.24 33.29
N MET A 498 22.38 -0.04 33.28
CA MET A 498 22.25 -0.90 32.09
C MET A 498 20.95 -1.72 32.14
N PHE A 499 19.96 -1.34 31.33
CA PHE A 499 18.66 -2.03 31.26
C PHE A 499 18.81 -3.47 30.72
N LEU A 500 19.69 -3.68 29.75
CA LEU A 500 20.02 -5.00 29.21
C LEU A 500 20.53 -5.95 30.31
N TYR A 501 21.32 -5.44 31.26
CA TYR A 501 21.74 -6.23 32.42
C TYR A 501 20.54 -6.75 33.21
N ALA A 502 19.64 -5.84 33.59
CA ALA A 502 18.46 -6.19 34.38
C ALA A 502 17.63 -7.26 33.67
N ARG A 503 17.31 -7.06 32.39
CA ARG A 503 16.57 -8.03 31.55
C ARG A 503 17.23 -9.40 31.56
N VAL A 504 18.51 -9.47 31.17
CA VAL A 504 19.24 -10.74 31.09
C VAL A 504 19.34 -11.41 32.47
N VAL A 505 19.53 -10.64 33.57
CA VAL A 505 19.61 -11.22 34.94
C VAL A 505 18.29 -11.81 35.35
N LEU A 506 17.22 -11.05 35.17
CA LEU A 506 15.88 -11.47 35.57
C LEU A 506 15.40 -12.67 34.75
N GLU A 507 15.66 -12.69 33.44
CA GLU A 507 15.36 -13.84 32.59
C GLU A 507 16.15 -15.08 33.05
N TYR A 508 17.44 -14.95 33.35
CA TYR A 508 18.23 -16.08 33.88
C TYR A 508 17.72 -16.59 35.23
N LEU A 509 17.35 -15.69 36.15
CA LEU A 509 16.80 -16.07 37.46
C LEU A 509 15.44 -16.74 37.31
N TYR A 510 14.59 -16.23 36.42
CA TYR A 510 13.29 -16.81 36.11
C TYR A 510 13.41 -18.23 35.53
N HIS A 511 14.40 -18.47 34.67
CA HIS A 511 14.62 -19.77 34.03
C HIS A 511 15.42 -20.79 34.87
N GLN A 512 15.60 -20.55 36.17
CA GLN A 512 16.17 -21.57 37.06
C GLN A 512 15.24 -22.77 37.23
N VAL A 513 15.83 -23.95 37.47
CA VAL A 513 15.08 -25.23 37.51
C VAL A 513 14.55 -25.53 38.92
N SER A 514 15.18 -24.99 39.96
CA SER A 514 14.74 -25.20 41.35
C SER A 514 15.02 -23.98 42.23
N LEU A 515 14.25 -23.85 43.32
CA LEU A 515 14.44 -22.81 44.34
C LEU A 515 15.83 -22.88 45.00
N GLY A 516 16.42 -24.09 45.08
CA GLY A 516 17.80 -24.28 45.53
C GLY A 516 18.85 -23.70 44.56
N LYS A 517 18.68 -23.91 43.24
CA LYS A 517 19.55 -23.30 42.21
C LYS A 517 19.38 -21.78 42.15
N LEU A 518 18.15 -21.28 42.31
CA LEU A 518 17.86 -19.85 42.43
C LEU A 518 18.56 -19.21 43.65
N LYS A 519 18.45 -19.81 44.84
CA LYS A 519 19.13 -19.32 46.04
C LYS A 519 20.66 -19.34 45.91
N LYS A 520 21.23 -20.32 45.20
CA LYS A 520 22.66 -20.35 44.86
C LYS A 520 23.04 -19.20 43.91
N ALA A 521 22.23 -18.94 42.88
CA ALA A 521 22.46 -17.87 41.91
C ALA A 521 22.40 -16.45 42.50
N ILE A 522 21.65 -16.26 43.58
CA ILE A 522 21.50 -14.96 44.27
C ILE A 522 22.64 -14.69 45.27
N LYS A 523 23.47 -15.68 45.61
CA LYS A 523 24.59 -15.47 46.55
C LYS A 523 25.59 -14.45 45.99
N PRO A 524 26.13 -13.53 46.83
CA PRO A 524 27.01 -12.45 46.37
C PRO A 524 28.31 -12.91 45.69
N ASP A 525 28.78 -14.12 45.96
CA ASP A 525 29.95 -14.73 45.29
C ASP A 525 29.63 -15.19 43.86
N VAL A 526 28.37 -15.55 43.61
CA VAL A 526 27.85 -16.10 42.34
C VAL A 526 27.08 -15.03 41.54
N PHE A 527 26.61 -13.97 42.19
CA PHE A 527 25.88 -12.89 41.55
C PHE A 527 26.83 -12.03 40.69
N PRO A 528 26.49 -11.73 39.43
CA PRO A 528 27.36 -10.93 38.57
C PRO A 528 27.47 -9.49 39.07
N LYS A 529 28.68 -8.92 39.03
CA LYS A 529 28.93 -7.52 39.44
C LYS A 529 28.99 -6.54 38.26
N LYS A 530 29.33 -7.02 37.05
CA LYS A 530 29.37 -6.26 35.77
C LYS A 530 29.17 -7.22 34.58
N LEU A 531 28.72 -6.68 33.43
CA LEU A 531 28.46 -7.45 32.20
C LEU A 531 29.70 -7.83 31.40
N GLU A 532 30.72 -6.96 31.36
CA GLU A 532 31.82 -7.07 30.39
C GLU A 532 32.65 -8.35 30.51
N ASN A 533 32.75 -8.97 31.69
CA ASN A 533 33.57 -10.18 31.87
C ASN A 533 32.81 -11.32 32.55
N ALA A 534 32.14 -11.10 33.68
CA ALA A 534 31.72 -12.23 34.53
C ALA A 534 30.50 -13.02 34.04
N ARG A 535 29.71 -12.54 33.07
CA ARG A 535 28.41 -13.14 32.72
C ARG A 535 28.25 -13.62 31.29
N TYR A 536 28.92 -12.98 30.32
CA TYR A 536 29.22 -13.70 29.08
C TYR A 536 30.03 -14.93 29.43
N GLU A 537 31.10 -14.79 30.23
CA GLU A 537 31.83 -15.91 30.82
C GLU A 537 30.85 -16.85 31.52
N ARG A 538 30.05 -16.48 32.53
CA ARG A 538 29.19 -17.47 33.20
C ARG A 538 28.04 -18.06 32.40
N ILE A 539 27.42 -17.37 31.43
CA ILE A 539 26.37 -17.98 30.60
C ILE A 539 27.03 -18.95 29.62
N VAL A 540 28.10 -18.51 28.94
CA VAL A 540 28.93 -19.32 28.05
C VAL A 540 29.53 -20.49 28.84
N THR A 541 30.30 -20.24 29.89
CA THR A 541 30.80 -21.22 30.86
C THR A 541 29.69 -22.10 31.44
N SER A 542 28.48 -21.63 31.78
CA SER A 542 27.40 -22.54 32.24
C SER A 542 26.83 -23.44 31.15
N ILE A 543 26.98 -23.05 29.88
CA ILE A 543 26.67 -23.84 28.70
C ILE A 543 27.82 -24.83 28.42
N PHE A 544 29.07 -24.38 28.54
CA PHE A 544 30.31 -25.16 28.36
C PHE A 544 30.69 -26.04 29.57
N GLU A 545 30.10 -25.82 30.74
CA GLU A 545 30.23 -26.59 31.98
C GLU A 545 28.90 -27.26 32.37
N SER A 546 27.95 -27.41 31.44
CA SER A 546 26.75 -28.22 31.68
C SER A 546 27.15 -29.63 32.13
N GLU A 547 26.42 -30.19 33.11
CA GLU A 547 26.63 -31.58 33.59
C GLU A 547 26.31 -32.61 32.48
N HIS A 548 25.60 -32.20 31.43
CA HIS A 548 25.22 -33.03 30.29
C HIS A 548 26.10 -32.71 29.07
N GLU A 549 26.95 -33.66 28.69
CA GLU A 549 27.89 -33.54 27.56
C GLU A 549 27.19 -33.28 26.22
N SER A 550 26.03 -33.90 25.98
CA SER A 550 25.25 -33.71 24.76
C SER A 550 24.73 -32.27 24.59
N GLU A 551 24.25 -31.65 25.67
CA GLU A 551 23.77 -30.27 25.64
C GLU A 551 24.90 -29.27 25.35
N ARG A 552 26.08 -29.54 25.89
CA ARG A 552 27.27 -28.71 25.68
C ARG A 552 27.70 -28.71 24.21
N GLU A 553 27.76 -29.88 23.58
CA GLU A 553 28.15 -30.01 22.18
C GLU A 553 27.15 -29.31 21.24
N VAL A 554 25.84 -29.48 21.49
CA VAL A 554 24.79 -28.80 20.72
C VAL A 554 24.90 -27.28 20.81
N ALA A 555 25.05 -26.74 22.03
CA ALA A 555 25.15 -25.30 22.21
C ALA A 555 26.45 -24.71 21.65
N LYS A 556 27.58 -25.44 21.77
CA LYS A 556 28.84 -25.06 21.13
C LYS A 556 28.67 -24.94 19.63
N LYS A 557 28.06 -25.96 18.99
CA LYS A 557 27.79 -25.97 17.54
C LYS A 557 26.88 -24.80 17.12
N ILE A 558 25.81 -24.51 17.86
CA ILE A 558 24.91 -23.37 17.54
C ILE A 558 25.65 -22.02 17.68
N ILE A 559 26.39 -21.81 18.76
CA ILE A 559 27.13 -20.56 18.98
C ILE A 559 28.21 -20.38 17.90
N SER A 560 28.94 -21.43 17.56
CA SER A 560 29.92 -21.42 16.46
C SER A 560 29.28 -21.00 15.14
N LEU A 561 28.12 -21.55 14.79
CA LEU A 561 27.38 -21.20 13.57
C LEU A 561 26.96 -19.72 13.56
N VAL A 562 26.36 -19.22 14.66
CA VAL A 562 25.90 -17.82 14.76
C VAL A 562 27.07 -16.84 14.70
N VAL A 563 28.22 -17.19 15.31
CA VAL A 563 29.43 -16.35 15.28
C VAL A 563 30.02 -16.27 13.87
N ALA A 564 30.13 -17.41 13.19
CA ALA A 564 30.75 -17.52 11.87
C ALA A 564 29.82 -17.13 10.71
N ALA A 565 28.49 -17.08 10.92
CA ALA A 565 27.54 -16.77 9.86
C ALA A 565 27.74 -15.36 9.27
N LYS A 566 27.54 -15.24 7.95
CA LYS A 566 27.66 -13.98 7.18
C LYS A 566 26.39 -13.13 7.20
N ARG A 567 25.25 -13.75 7.52
CA ARG A 567 23.95 -13.12 7.77
C ARG A 567 23.25 -13.82 8.93
N ASP A 568 22.21 -13.21 9.45
CA ASP A 568 21.38 -13.84 10.48
C ASP A 568 20.77 -15.14 9.95
N LEU A 569 21.07 -16.25 10.63
CA LEU A 569 20.57 -17.57 10.30
C LEU A 569 19.15 -17.73 10.81
N LYS A 570 18.27 -18.26 9.96
CA LYS A 570 16.90 -18.59 10.36
C LYS A 570 16.91 -19.87 11.18
N TRP A 571 15.99 -20.00 12.14
CA TRP A 571 15.94 -21.18 13.01
C TRP A 571 15.96 -22.52 12.25
N ARG A 572 15.20 -22.60 11.15
CA ARG A 572 15.19 -23.78 10.28
C ARG A 572 16.54 -24.07 9.60
N GLU A 573 17.32 -23.05 9.27
CA GLU A 573 18.66 -23.21 8.68
C GLU A 573 19.62 -23.77 9.73
N ILE A 574 19.47 -23.34 10.99
CA ILE A 574 20.20 -23.91 12.13
C ILE A 574 19.81 -25.38 12.32
N GLN A 575 18.53 -25.73 12.24
CA GLN A 575 18.07 -27.13 12.33
C GLN A 575 18.71 -28.03 11.26
N SER A 576 18.87 -27.54 10.03
CA SER A 576 19.46 -28.32 8.94
C SER A 576 20.88 -28.79 9.25
N PHE A 577 21.68 -27.99 9.97
CA PHE A 577 23.04 -28.36 10.38
C PHE A 577 23.10 -29.49 11.41
N PHE A 578 21.95 -29.86 12.01
CA PHE A 578 21.83 -31.00 12.93
C PHE A 578 21.16 -32.21 12.26
N CYS A 579 20.13 -32.00 11.44
CA CYS A 579 19.38 -33.10 10.84
C CYS A 579 20.06 -33.76 9.63
N ILE A 580 21.01 -33.08 8.97
CA ILE A 580 21.69 -33.61 7.79
C ILE A 580 22.93 -34.39 8.26
N ASP A 581 22.97 -35.68 7.94
CA ASP A 581 24.13 -36.52 8.19
C ASP A 581 25.26 -36.20 7.18
N ASP A 582 26.46 -35.89 7.68
CA ASP A 582 27.64 -35.51 6.89
C ASP A 582 28.23 -36.67 6.07
N ASP A 583 27.91 -37.92 6.43
CA ASP A 583 28.44 -39.13 5.78
C ASP A 583 27.44 -39.72 4.78
N GLU A 584 26.16 -39.85 5.18
CA GLU A 584 25.12 -40.45 4.33
C GLU A 584 24.33 -39.42 3.50
N TRP A 585 24.40 -38.13 3.84
CA TRP A 585 23.68 -37.03 3.18
C TRP A 585 22.16 -37.21 3.13
N ILE A 586 21.62 -37.95 4.10
CA ILE A 586 20.19 -38.16 4.34
C ILE A 586 19.76 -37.24 5.50
N ILE A 587 18.52 -36.77 5.48
CA ILE A 587 17.95 -36.15 6.69
C ILE A 587 17.52 -37.26 7.64
N ASP A 588 18.04 -37.21 8.85
CA ASP A 588 17.45 -37.90 9.98
C ASP A 588 16.47 -36.96 10.72
N PRO A 589 15.14 -37.17 10.62
CA PRO A 589 14.17 -36.38 11.37
C PRO A 589 14.27 -36.60 12.89
N GLU A 590 14.88 -37.69 13.35
CA GLU A 590 15.06 -38.02 14.78
C GLU A 590 16.14 -37.14 15.42
N GLU A 591 17.15 -36.70 14.66
CA GLU A 591 18.18 -35.73 15.06
C GLU A 591 17.68 -34.27 15.07
N ARG A 592 16.41 -34.05 14.69
CA ARG A 592 15.80 -32.73 14.78
C ARG A 592 15.71 -32.29 16.24
N LEU A 593 16.23 -31.11 16.54
CA LEU A 593 16.24 -30.60 17.90
C LEU A 593 14.80 -30.37 18.38
N GLN A 594 14.32 -31.29 19.22
CA GLN A 594 13.02 -31.23 19.88
C GLN A 594 13.06 -30.18 21.01
N LEU A 595 12.86 -28.90 20.68
CA LEU A 595 12.67 -27.84 21.70
C LEU A 595 11.16 -27.52 21.77
N PRO A 596 10.49 -27.47 22.96
CA PRO A 596 11.00 -26.91 24.22
C PRO A 596 10.60 -27.65 25.54
N PRO A 597 11.29 -27.37 26.67
CA PRO A 597 10.68 -26.46 27.66
C PRO A 597 11.70 -25.49 28.25
N LYS A 598 11.46 -24.19 28.00
CA LYS A 598 11.72 -23.00 28.83
C LYS A 598 13.07 -22.79 29.54
N ASN A 599 14.01 -23.72 29.67
CA ASN A 599 15.20 -23.53 30.51
C ASN A 599 16.53 -23.57 29.73
N PHE A 600 16.71 -24.53 28.81
CA PHE A 600 17.91 -24.60 27.95
C PHE A 600 17.77 -23.67 26.73
N ALA A 601 16.64 -23.79 26.03
CA ALA A 601 16.25 -22.86 24.97
C ALA A 601 16.23 -21.42 25.46
N ALA A 602 15.81 -21.12 26.69
CA ALA A 602 15.88 -19.76 27.22
C ALA A 602 17.31 -19.26 27.46
N ARG A 603 18.26 -20.11 27.88
CA ARG A 603 19.67 -19.71 28.06
C ARG A 603 20.36 -19.46 26.72
N LEU A 604 20.10 -20.33 25.75
CA LEU A 604 20.60 -20.19 24.38
C LEU A 604 19.88 -19.04 23.64
N TRP A 605 18.58 -18.83 23.87
CA TRP A 605 17.77 -17.72 23.37
C TRP A 605 18.16 -16.39 23.99
N ILE A 606 18.53 -16.36 25.28
CA ILE A 606 19.18 -15.19 25.90
C ILE A 606 20.50 -14.91 25.19
N CYS A 607 21.33 -15.92 24.92
CA CYS A 607 22.56 -15.74 24.14
C CYS A 607 22.28 -15.27 22.70
N ILE A 608 21.29 -15.84 22.01
CA ILE A 608 20.94 -15.51 20.63
C ILE A 608 20.30 -14.12 20.55
N ASN A 609 19.36 -13.74 21.42
CA ASN A 609 18.76 -12.39 21.45
C ASN A 609 19.75 -11.31 21.90
N VAL A 610 20.63 -11.62 22.87
CA VAL A 610 21.71 -10.69 23.27
C VAL A 610 22.75 -10.56 22.14
N MET A 611 22.97 -11.63 21.37
CA MET A 611 23.76 -11.57 20.14
C MET A 611 23.04 -10.80 19.04
N ASP A 612 21.73 -10.94 18.85
CA ASP A 612 20.92 -10.25 17.82
C ASP A 612 20.90 -8.72 18.04
N GLU A 613 20.76 -8.27 19.30
CA GLU A 613 20.82 -6.84 19.63
C GLU A 613 22.25 -6.26 19.56
N ARG A 614 23.31 -7.09 19.69
CA ARG A 614 24.73 -6.66 19.81
C ARG A 614 25.73 -7.71 19.30
N VAL A 615 25.61 -8.04 18.02
CA VAL A 615 26.38 -9.11 17.37
C VAL A 615 27.89 -8.88 17.54
N ASN A 616 28.36 -7.64 17.38
CA ASN A 616 29.80 -7.36 17.36
C ASN A 616 30.49 -7.42 18.73
N GLN A 617 29.89 -6.88 19.80
CA GLN A 617 30.52 -6.94 21.13
C GLN A 617 30.57 -8.37 21.67
N SER A 618 29.54 -9.17 21.38
CA SER A 618 29.48 -10.59 21.76
C SER A 618 30.42 -11.45 20.91
N LYS A 619 30.54 -11.17 19.60
CA LYS A 619 31.54 -11.80 18.71
C LYS A 619 32.96 -11.49 19.19
N SER A 620 33.35 -10.21 19.35
CA SER A 620 34.70 -9.84 19.81
C SER A 620 35.11 -10.53 21.11
N TYR A 621 34.20 -10.64 22.08
CA TYR A 621 34.46 -11.34 23.34
C TYR A 621 34.75 -12.85 23.17
N LEU A 622 33.93 -13.56 22.37
CA LEU A 622 34.11 -15.00 22.13
C LEU A 622 35.44 -15.31 21.41
N LEU A 623 35.90 -14.38 20.58
CA LEU A 623 37.15 -14.44 19.84
C LEU A 623 38.36 -14.12 20.70
N GLU A 624 38.29 -13.06 21.51
CA GLU A 624 39.35 -12.67 22.46
C GLU A 624 39.66 -13.78 23.48
N LYS A 625 38.64 -14.54 23.90
CA LYS A 625 38.77 -15.66 24.85
C LYS A 625 39.15 -16.99 24.18
N LYS A 626 39.30 -17.06 22.86
CA LYS A 626 39.59 -18.28 22.06
C LYS A 626 38.62 -19.46 22.33
N LEU A 627 37.37 -19.16 22.69
CA LEU A 627 36.35 -20.20 22.97
C LEU A 627 35.79 -20.82 21.68
N VAL A 628 35.84 -20.07 20.58
CA VAL A 628 35.51 -20.51 19.22
C VAL A 628 36.67 -20.09 18.30
N ASP A 629 37.22 -21.04 17.53
CA ASP A 629 38.22 -20.73 16.50
C ASP A 629 37.52 -20.44 15.18
N ILE A 630 37.44 -19.17 14.79
CA ILE A 630 36.81 -18.74 13.52
C ILE A 630 37.36 -19.52 12.32
N ARG A 631 38.66 -19.83 12.32
CA ARG A 631 39.29 -20.49 11.17
C ARG A 631 38.74 -21.89 11.01
N SER A 632 38.61 -22.63 12.12
CA SER A 632 38.02 -23.96 12.13
C SER A 632 36.55 -23.91 11.73
N GLU A 633 35.79 -22.93 12.21
CA GLU A 633 34.37 -22.85 11.89
C GLU A 633 34.09 -22.40 10.45
N HIS A 634 34.87 -21.46 9.90
CA HIS A 634 34.79 -21.12 8.48
C HIS A 634 35.22 -22.29 7.60
N ALA A 635 36.25 -23.05 7.97
CA ALA A 635 36.62 -24.26 7.25
C ALA A 635 35.48 -25.30 7.25
N ARG A 636 34.87 -25.57 8.41
CA ARG A 636 33.71 -26.47 8.52
C ARG A 636 32.49 -25.99 7.75
N LEU A 637 32.19 -24.69 7.77
CA LEU A 637 31.08 -24.13 7.00
C LEU A 637 31.32 -24.23 5.50
N VAL A 638 32.55 -24.00 5.03
CA VAL A 638 32.90 -24.19 3.62
C VAL A 638 32.77 -25.65 3.23
N SER A 639 33.32 -26.59 4.01
CA SER A 639 33.20 -28.02 3.71
C SER A 639 31.75 -28.45 3.71
N PHE A 640 30.97 -28.10 4.74
CA PHE A 640 29.56 -28.44 4.83
C PHE A 640 28.76 -27.86 3.66
N CYS A 641 28.89 -26.56 3.35
CA CYS A 641 28.13 -25.96 2.25
C CYS A 641 28.49 -26.56 0.88
N THR A 642 29.78 -26.84 0.63
CA THR A 642 30.22 -27.40 -0.66
C THR A 642 29.86 -28.88 -0.80
N GLU A 643 30.01 -29.68 0.25
CA GLU A 643 29.61 -31.09 0.27
C GLU A 643 28.06 -31.23 0.21
N TYR A 644 27.32 -30.36 0.91
CA TYR A 644 25.86 -30.28 0.82
C TYR A 644 25.38 -29.97 -0.59
N LEU A 645 26.03 -29.06 -1.31
CA LEU A 645 25.69 -28.79 -2.71
C LEU A 645 26.13 -29.92 -3.66
N LEU A 646 27.10 -30.76 -3.26
CA LEU A 646 27.50 -31.95 -4.01
C LEU A 646 26.62 -33.16 -3.74
N SER A 647 25.74 -33.10 -2.74
CA SER A 647 24.96 -34.26 -2.32
C SER A 647 23.96 -34.72 -3.39
N PRO A 648 23.53 -36.00 -3.35
CA PRO A 648 22.66 -36.58 -4.39
C PRO A 648 21.38 -35.77 -4.70
N PRO A 649 20.70 -35.12 -3.73
CA PRO A 649 19.54 -34.26 -4.00
C PRO A 649 19.79 -33.01 -4.87
N PHE A 650 21.06 -32.64 -5.12
CA PHE A 650 21.47 -31.52 -5.97
C PHE A 650 22.13 -31.97 -7.30
N SER A 651 22.17 -33.28 -7.56
CA SER A 651 22.75 -33.84 -8.78
C SER A 651 21.93 -33.51 -10.02
N ARG A 652 22.58 -33.37 -11.19
CA ARG A 652 21.88 -33.17 -12.48
C ARG A 652 20.98 -34.34 -12.87
N SER A 653 21.21 -35.52 -12.31
CA SER A 653 20.48 -36.76 -12.60
C SER A 653 19.23 -36.97 -11.75
N SER A 654 18.99 -36.13 -10.73
CA SER A 654 17.88 -36.29 -9.81
C SER A 654 16.54 -36.18 -10.56
N ARG A 655 15.61 -37.09 -10.25
CA ARG A 655 14.27 -37.04 -10.84
C ARG A 655 13.39 -36.03 -10.12
N ALA A 656 12.40 -35.48 -10.81
CA ALA A 656 11.46 -34.53 -10.21
C ALA A 656 10.74 -35.11 -8.97
N GLU A 657 10.49 -36.41 -8.94
CA GLU A 657 9.85 -37.11 -7.80
C GLU A 657 10.76 -37.16 -6.57
N GLU A 658 12.08 -37.39 -6.76
CA GLU A 658 13.07 -37.44 -5.67
C GLU A 658 13.24 -36.07 -5.03
N VAL A 659 13.33 -35.01 -5.85
CA VAL A 659 13.39 -33.62 -5.36
C VAL A 659 12.17 -33.29 -4.50
N ARG A 660 10.98 -33.71 -4.93
CA ARG A 660 9.74 -33.49 -4.16
C ARG A 660 9.73 -34.26 -2.85
N LEU A 661 10.28 -35.47 -2.83
CA LEU A 661 10.40 -36.28 -1.62
C LEU A 661 11.35 -35.61 -0.60
N HIS A 662 12.54 -35.19 -1.04
CA HIS A 662 13.49 -34.48 -0.19
C HIS A 662 12.96 -33.11 0.25
N ALA A 663 12.17 -32.43 -0.58
CA ALA A 663 11.49 -31.20 -0.20
C ALA A 663 10.48 -31.43 0.94
N ARG A 664 9.71 -32.51 0.91
CA ARG A 664 8.79 -32.85 2.03
C ARG A 664 9.52 -33.10 3.36
N GLN A 665 10.79 -33.48 3.32
CA GLN A 665 11.62 -33.72 4.50
C GLN A 665 12.34 -32.45 5.02
N ALA A 666 12.17 -31.30 4.36
CA ALA A 666 12.89 -30.05 4.65
C ALA A 666 14.38 -30.03 4.22
N TYR A 667 14.82 -30.89 3.29
CA TYR A 667 16.23 -30.96 2.85
C TYR A 667 16.76 -29.63 2.36
N TYR A 668 15.97 -28.92 1.55
CA TYR A 668 16.35 -27.66 0.91
C TYR A 668 16.25 -26.42 1.81
N SER A 669 16.06 -26.59 3.13
CA SER A 669 15.91 -25.47 4.07
C SER A 669 17.16 -24.58 4.18
N LEU A 670 18.36 -25.16 4.01
CA LEU A 670 19.66 -24.47 4.04
C LEU A 670 20.13 -24.00 2.66
N GLN A 671 19.49 -24.44 1.57
CA GLN A 671 19.92 -24.18 0.19
C GLN A 671 20.24 -22.70 -0.09
N ASP A 672 19.36 -21.80 0.36
CA ASP A 672 19.52 -20.37 0.11
C ASP A 672 20.79 -19.79 0.76
N TYR A 673 21.13 -20.25 1.97
CA TYR A 673 22.33 -19.82 2.67
C TYR A 673 23.59 -20.40 2.00
N ALA A 674 23.58 -21.71 1.74
CA ALA A 674 24.73 -22.42 1.17
C ALA A 674 25.11 -21.87 -0.21
N VAL A 675 24.12 -21.64 -1.09
CA VAL A 675 24.33 -21.10 -2.44
C VAL A 675 24.89 -19.67 -2.41
N ALA A 676 24.42 -18.84 -1.48
CA ALA A 676 24.81 -17.43 -1.41
C ALA A 676 26.18 -17.20 -0.76
N HIS A 677 26.52 -17.95 0.29
CA HIS A 677 27.63 -17.58 1.21
C HIS A 677 28.82 -18.55 1.25
N TRP A 678 28.82 -19.65 0.49
CA TRP A 678 29.98 -20.58 0.47
C TRP A 678 31.29 -19.86 0.09
N TYR A 679 31.23 -18.95 -0.88
CA TYR A 679 32.38 -18.18 -1.35
C TYR A 679 32.84 -17.14 -0.31
N ASP A 680 31.90 -16.47 0.36
CA ASP A 680 32.18 -15.50 1.42
C ASP A 680 32.90 -16.15 2.61
N HIS A 681 32.54 -17.38 2.95
CA HIS A 681 33.23 -18.14 3.99
C HIS A 681 34.62 -18.57 3.56
N LEU A 682 34.83 -18.94 2.29
CA LEU A 682 36.16 -19.27 1.76
C LEU A 682 37.09 -18.05 1.74
N GLN A 683 36.57 -16.87 1.38
CA GLN A 683 37.32 -15.62 1.47
C GLN A 683 37.67 -15.27 2.93
N ALA A 684 36.71 -15.40 3.84
CA ALA A 684 36.93 -15.13 5.25
C ALA A 684 37.96 -16.08 5.88
N LEU A 685 37.95 -17.35 5.47
CA LEU A 685 38.95 -18.34 5.87
C LEU A 685 40.35 -17.94 5.39
N ARG A 686 40.49 -17.55 4.12
CA ARG A 686 41.76 -17.06 3.56
C ARG A 686 42.29 -15.86 4.35
N ASP A 687 41.44 -14.88 4.61
CA ASP A 687 41.85 -13.64 5.28
C ASP A 687 42.26 -13.94 6.74
N ALA A 688 41.49 -14.79 7.44
CA ALA A 688 41.82 -15.23 8.79
C ALA A 688 43.11 -16.09 8.88
N LEU A 689 43.52 -16.76 7.81
CA LEU A 689 44.79 -17.49 7.73
C LEU A 689 45.99 -16.57 7.45
N LYS A 690 45.78 -15.40 6.83
CA LYS A 690 46.86 -14.44 6.51
C LYS A 690 47.28 -13.56 7.70
N ASP A 691 46.33 -13.23 8.57
CA ASP A 691 46.52 -12.30 9.71
C ASP A 691 47.56 -12.77 10.75
N GLU A 692 47.90 -14.07 10.83
CA GLU A 692 48.84 -14.60 11.84
C GLU A 692 50.26 -14.93 11.33
N THR A 693 50.63 -14.55 10.09
CA THR A 693 51.99 -14.80 9.55
C THR A 693 53.14 -14.05 10.26
N ALA A 694 52.88 -13.43 11.43
CA ALA A 694 53.89 -12.73 12.23
C ALA A 694 54.13 -13.28 13.66
N GLY A 695 53.53 -14.39 14.12
CA GLY A 695 53.87 -14.89 15.46
C GLY A 695 53.35 -16.26 15.88
N SER A 696 54.28 -17.19 16.12
CA SER A 696 54.16 -18.47 16.88
C SER A 696 53.61 -19.72 16.18
N GLY A 697 54.38 -20.26 15.23
CA GLY A 697 55.15 -21.52 15.35
C GLY A 697 54.53 -22.84 15.88
N HIS A 698 53.23 -22.98 16.11
CA HIS A 698 52.58 -24.29 16.31
C HIS A 698 51.23 -24.31 15.60
N GLU A 699 51.23 -24.69 14.32
CA GLU A 699 50.01 -24.93 13.54
C GLU A 699 49.23 -26.10 14.16
N ASN A 700 47.97 -25.86 14.56
CA ASN A 700 47.10 -26.90 15.09
C ASN A 700 46.81 -27.96 13.98
N PRO A 701 47.22 -29.23 14.14
CA PRO A 701 47.05 -30.26 13.11
C PRO A 701 45.58 -30.52 12.75
N GLU A 702 44.66 -30.35 13.70
CA GLU A 702 43.21 -30.48 13.47
C GLU A 702 42.70 -29.35 12.55
N LEU A 703 43.14 -28.11 12.78
CA LEU A 703 42.77 -26.98 11.92
C LEU A 703 43.26 -27.20 10.48
N MET A 704 44.51 -27.67 10.32
CA MET A 704 45.08 -27.95 9.00
C MET A 704 44.40 -29.13 8.30
N GLN A 705 43.79 -30.06 9.04
CA GLN A 705 42.94 -31.10 8.47
C GLN A 705 41.62 -30.52 7.95
N GLU A 706 40.95 -29.67 8.73
CA GLU A 706 39.70 -29.00 8.31
C GLU A 706 39.92 -28.07 7.10
N VAL A 707 41.00 -27.29 7.08
CA VAL A 707 41.35 -26.43 5.93
C VAL A 707 41.62 -27.25 4.67
N ARG A 708 42.25 -28.42 4.80
CA ARG A 708 42.46 -29.35 3.68
C ARG A 708 41.15 -29.95 3.19
N ARG A 709 40.26 -30.37 4.10
CA ARG A 709 38.92 -30.87 3.76
C ARG A 709 38.13 -29.81 2.99
N ALA A 710 38.05 -28.59 3.52
CA ALA A 710 37.36 -27.47 2.88
C ALA A 710 37.91 -27.14 1.48
N SER A 711 39.24 -27.17 1.32
CA SER A 711 39.89 -26.91 0.03
C SER A 711 39.59 -28.03 -0.98
N HIS A 712 39.61 -29.29 -0.55
CA HIS A 712 39.34 -30.44 -1.39
C HIS A 712 37.86 -30.54 -1.79
N SER A 713 36.94 -30.32 -0.84
CA SER A 713 35.49 -30.31 -1.11
C SER A 713 35.11 -29.18 -2.06
N THR A 714 35.70 -27.99 -1.90
CA THR A 714 35.48 -26.86 -2.81
C THR A 714 35.99 -27.18 -4.22
N GLN A 715 37.15 -27.83 -4.34
CA GLN A 715 37.69 -28.23 -5.65
C GLN A 715 36.73 -29.20 -6.37
N PHE A 716 36.21 -30.22 -5.68
CA PHE A 716 35.20 -31.11 -6.26
C PHE A 716 33.89 -30.41 -6.60
N PHE A 717 33.46 -29.48 -5.75
CA PHE A 717 32.28 -28.68 -6.00
C PHE A 717 32.43 -27.88 -7.30
N LEU A 718 33.59 -27.25 -7.52
CA LEU A 718 33.88 -26.55 -8.76
C LEU A 718 33.92 -27.50 -9.97
N GLU A 719 34.54 -28.68 -9.84
CA GLU A 719 34.56 -29.68 -10.92
C GLU A 719 33.15 -30.16 -11.32
N ALA A 720 32.23 -30.28 -10.36
CA ALA A 720 30.86 -30.71 -10.61
C ALA A 720 29.94 -29.59 -11.14
N TYR A 721 30.23 -28.32 -10.84
CA TYR A 721 29.36 -27.17 -11.12
C TYR A 721 29.85 -26.24 -12.24
N VAL A 722 31.11 -26.30 -12.67
CA VAL A 722 31.64 -25.44 -13.74
C VAL A 722 31.14 -25.89 -15.12
N ASN A 723 30.66 -24.94 -15.94
CA ASN A 723 30.16 -25.23 -17.30
C ASN A 723 31.27 -25.31 -18.36
N SER A 724 32.43 -24.69 -18.12
CA SER A 724 33.62 -24.81 -18.96
C SER A 724 34.85 -24.30 -18.21
N ILE A 725 35.84 -25.16 -17.94
CA ILE A 725 37.28 -24.84 -17.91
C ILE A 725 38.05 -26.18 -18.05
N GLU A 726 39.06 -26.19 -18.92
CA GLU A 726 40.13 -27.18 -18.92
C GLU A 726 40.96 -27.03 -17.63
N THR A 727 40.79 -27.92 -16.65
CA THR A 727 41.75 -28.03 -15.53
C THR A 727 42.24 -29.46 -15.41
N ARG A 728 43.17 -29.82 -16.29
CA ARG A 728 44.13 -30.92 -16.06
C ARG A 728 45.46 -30.35 -15.61
N GLU A 729 45.54 -29.82 -14.41
CA GLU A 729 46.81 -29.73 -13.68
C GLU A 729 46.60 -30.16 -12.23
N LYS A 730 46.97 -31.43 -11.97
CA LYS A 730 47.17 -31.96 -10.62
C LYS A 730 48.40 -31.27 -10.03
N ASN A 731 48.19 -30.17 -9.29
CA ASN A 731 49.23 -29.60 -8.44
C ASN A 731 49.00 -30.02 -6.99
N ASP A 732 50.05 -30.55 -6.36
CA ASP A 732 50.06 -31.24 -5.06
C ASP A 732 49.89 -30.33 -3.81
N SER A 733 49.38 -29.10 -3.95
CA SER A 733 49.04 -28.26 -2.78
C SER A 733 47.80 -27.38 -3.02
N LEU A 734 46.61 -27.95 -2.79
CA LEU A 734 45.34 -27.22 -2.77
C LEU A 734 45.23 -26.39 -1.49
N THR A 735 45.27 -25.06 -1.63
CA THR A 735 45.04 -24.10 -0.55
C THR A 735 43.88 -23.16 -0.89
N PRO A 736 43.20 -22.55 0.11
CA PRO A 736 42.12 -21.58 -0.13
C PRO A 736 42.53 -20.45 -1.09
N ASP A 737 43.77 -19.97 -0.99
CA ASP A 737 44.34 -18.96 -1.90
C ASP A 737 44.40 -19.44 -3.35
N THR A 738 44.90 -20.66 -3.59
CA THR A 738 44.99 -21.22 -4.95
C THR A 738 43.62 -21.41 -5.61
N ILE A 739 42.59 -21.74 -4.83
CA ILE A 739 41.22 -21.93 -5.33
C ILE A 739 40.58 -20.59 -5.64
N LEU A 740 40.70 -19.61 -4.74
CA LEU A 740 40.13 -18.27 -4.95
C LEU A 740 40.75 -17.56 -6.16
N ASN A 741 42.05 -17.76 -6.43
CA ASN A 741 42.72 -17.20 -7.61
C ASN A 741 42.23 -17.79 -8.94
N ARG A 742 41.56 -18.95 -8.92
CA ARG A 742 40.97 -19.58 -10.13
C ARG A 742 39.56 -19.05 -10.44
N LEU A 743 38.95 -18.31 -9.53
CA LEU A 743 37.59 -17.79 -9.66
C LEU A 743 37.59 -16.29 -10.00
N PRO A 744 36.67 -15.82 -10.85
CA PRO A 744 36.48 -14.38 -11.08
C PRO A 744 36.17 -13.62 -9.79
N SER A 745 36.75 -12.43 -9.68
CA SER A 745 36.47 -11.51 -8.56
C SER A 745 35.06 -10.89 -8.67
N ASP A 746 34.52 -10.74 -9.88
CA ASP A 746 33.15 -10.28 -10.11
C ASP A 746 32.14 -11.42 -9.86
N ASP A 747 31.13 -11.14 -9.02
CA ASP A 747 30.11 -12.11 -8.64
C ASP A 747 29.23 -12.55 -9.82
N VAL A 748 28.99 -11.66 -10.79
CA VAL A 748 28.19 -11.94 -11.99
C VAL A 748 28.92 -12.90 -12.91
N GLU A 749 30.23 -12.67 -13.12
CA GLU A 749 31.08 -13.58 -13.90
C GLU A 749 31.19 -14.95 -13.24
N ARG A 750 31.33 -14.99 -11.90
CA ARG A 750 31.38 -16.25 -11.14
C ARG A 750 30.06 -17.03 -11.22
N THR A 751 28.93 -16.35 -11.13
CA THR A 751 27.61 -16.98 -11.28
C THR A 751 27.37 -17.48 -12.70
N THR A 752 27.94 -16.83 -13.71
CA THR A 752 27.85 -17.28 -15.11
C THR A 752 28.76 -18.50 -15.38
N LEU A 753 29.88 -18.60 -14.67
CA LEU A 753 30.80 -19.74 -14.74
C LEU A 753 30.22 -21.03 -14.14
N LEU A 754 29.40 -20.89 -13.09
CA LEU A 754 28.83 -21.99 -12.32
C LEU A 754 27.38 -22.27 -12.70
N ASP A 755 27.03 -23.54 -12.85
CA ASP A 755 25.67 -24.05 -13.06
C ASP A 755 24.75 -23.97 -11.82
N ILE A 756 25.14 -23.17 -10.82
CA ILE A 756 24.45 -23.11 -9.54
C ILE A 756 23.05 -22.48 -9.67
N GLU A 757 22.89 -21.53 -10.59
CA GLU A 757 21.62 -20.85 -10.84
C GLU A 757 20.61 -21.79 -11.49
N GLU A 758 21.01 -22.54 -12.53
CA GLU A 758 20.11 -23.43 -13.26
C GLU A 758 19.59 -24.55 -12.36
N ARG A 759 20.49 -25.19 -11.59
CA ARG A 759 20.12 -26.24 -10.64
C ARG A 759 19.22 -25.72 -9.53
N THR A 760 19.54 -24.55 -8.96
CA THR A 760 18.71 -23.93 -7.92
C THR A 760 17.33 -23.58 -8.44
N SER A 761 17.25 -23.03 -9.67
CA SER A 761 16.00 -22.71 -10.34
C SER A 761 15.17 -23.97 -10.61
N TRP A 762 15.80 -25.04 -11.09
CA TRP A 762 15.13 -26.31 -11.38
C TRP A 762 14.56 -26.96 -10.11
N ILE A 763 15.33 -26.99 -9.01
CA ILE A 763 14.85 -27.50 -7.71
C ILE A 763 13.66 -26.67 -7.22
N ARG A 764 13.79 -25.34 -7.20
CA ARG A 764 12.71 -24.44 -6.74
C ARG A 764 11.44 -24.57 -7.58
N GLN A 765 11.55 -24.70 -8.91
CA GLN A 765 10.38 -24.95 -9.76
C GLN A 765 9.67 -26.26 -9.42
N ASN A 766 10.40 -27.31 -9.04
CA ASN A 766 9.81 -28.56 -8.61
C ASN A 766 9.15 -28.45 -7.23
N ILE A 767 9.71 -27.65 -6.32
CA ILE A 767 9.11 -27.32 -5.01
C ILE A 767 7.85 -26.45 -5.20
N GLU A 768 7.86 -25.47 -6.11
CA GLU A 768 6.70 -24.60 -6.39
C GLU A 768 5.50 -25.35 -6.99
N ARG A 769 5.79 -26.40 -7.78
CA ARG A 769 4.77 -27.28 -8.37
C ARG A 769 4.11 -28.22 -7.36
N LEU A 770 4.56 -28.18 -6.12
CA LEU A 770 3.99 -28.99 -5.05
C LEU A 770 2.58 -28.53 -4.59
N ASN A 771 1.97 -27.50 -5.20
CA ASN A 771 0.69 -26.93 -4.79
C ASN A 771 -0.54 -27.88 -4.78
N ASP A 772 -0.42 -29.14 -5.23
CA ASP A 772 -1.45 -30.20 -5.14
C ASP A 772 -1.46 -30.90 -3.76
N PHE A 773 -1.17 -30.19 -2.69
CA PHE A 773 -1.14 -30.73 -1.32
C PHE A 773 -2.43 -30.56 -0.55
N THR A 774 -2.68 -31.53 0.31
CA THR A 774 -3.69 -31.46 1.38
C THR A 774 -3.39 -30.32 2.36
N TYR A 775 -4.40 -29.85 3.10
CA TYR A 775 -4.24 -28.79 4.09
C TYR A 775 -3.17 -29.13 5.15
N GLU A 776 -3.09 -30.39 5.56
CA GLU A 776 -2.14 -30.90 6.57
C GLU A 776 -0.69 -30.83 6.07
N GLU A 777 -0.43 -31.22 4.81
CA GLU A 777 0.91 -31.11 4.19
C GLU A 777 1.37 -29.66 4.04
N ARG A 778 0.46 -28.71 3.78
CA ARG A 778 0.80 -27.28 3.72
C ARG A 778 1.19 -26.71 5.07
N VAL A 779 0.48 -27.08 6.14
CA VAL A 779 0.83 -26.67 7.50
C VAL A 779 2.23 -27.20 7.89
N ILE A 780 2.55 -28.44 7.51
CA ILE A 780 3.88 -29.02 7.72
C ILE A 780 4.93 -28.25 6.92
N LEU A 781 4.69 -27.94 5.64
CA LEU A 781 5.66 -27.19 4.83
C LEU A 781 5.86 -25.74 5.27
N ASP A 782 4.81 -25.08 5.75
CA ASP A 782 4.91 -23.75 6.35
C ASP A 782 5.74 -23.78 7.64
N ASP A 783 5.66 -24.87 8.42
CA ASP A 783 6.48 -25.10 9.61
C ASP A 783 7.96 -25.44 9.26
N LEU A 784 8.17 -26.17 8.16
CA LEU A 784 9.50 -26.58 7.68
C LEU A 784 10.28 -25.46 6.95
N TYR A 785 9.60 -24.68 6.10
CA TYR A 785 10.21 -23.67 5.22
C TYR A 785 9.89 -22.22 5.62
N GLY A 786 8.92 -22.01 6.52
CA GLY A 786 8.46 -20.70 7.00
C GLY A 786 7.41 -20.05 6.10
N THR A 787 6.72 -19.04 6.62
CA THR A 787 5.65 -18.25 5.94
C THR A 787 6.15 -17.31 4.82
N ILE A 788 7.32 -17.59 4.23
CA ILE A 788 7.98 -16.72 3.23
C ILE A 788 7.26 -16.89 1.88
N PRO A 789 7.17 -15.83 1.06
CA PRO A 789 6.59 -15.94 -0.26
C PRO A 789 7.24 -17.08 -1.08
N PRO A 790 6.44 -17.97 -1.69
CA PRO A 790 6.94 -19.21 -2.29
C PRO A 790 7.78 -18.98 -3.56
N TYR A 791 7.70 -17.80 -4.19
CA TYR A 791 8.35 -17.53 -5.46
C TYR A 791 9.62 -16.71 -5.28
N LYS A 792 10.79 -17.34 -5.34
CA LYS A 792 12.09 -16.66 -5.15
C LYS A 792 12.78 -16.29 -6.45
N CYS A 793 13.61 -15.25 -6.44
CA CYS A 793 14.47 -14.91 -7.58
C CYS A 793 15.55 -16.00 -7.76
N PRO A 794 15.86 -16.47 -8.99
CA PRO A 794 16.89 -17.49 -9.21
C PRO A 794 18.33 -16.99 -9.02
N LYS A 795 18.57 -15.68 -9.13
CA LYS A 795 19.90 -15.05 -9.05
C LYS A 795 20.40 -14.94 -7.60
N PRO A 796 21.48 -15.64 -7.17
CA PRO A 796 21.97 -15.62 -5.79
C PRO A 796 22.32 -14.23 -5.24
N ILE A 797 22.76 -13.32 -6.11
CA ILE A 797 23.20 -11.96 -5.76
C ILE A 797 22.00 -11.01 -5.54
N CYS A 798 20.79 -11.43 -5.89
CA CYS A 798 19.60 -10.60 -5.74
C CYS A 798 19.08 -10.63 -4.29
N SER A 799 18.71 -9.48 -3.71
CA SER A 799 18.03 -9.45 -2.39
C SER A 799 16.76 -10.31 -2.37
N MET A 800 16.05 -10.36 -3.50
CA MET A 800 14.84 -11.19 -3.67
C MET A 800 15.12 -12.69 -3.84
N PHE A 801 16.40 -13.12 -3.76
CA PHE A 801 16.79 -14.54 -3.75
C PHE A 801 16.37 -15.24 -2.46
N SER A 802 16.51 -14.57 -1.32
CA SER A 802 16.13 -15.10 0.01
C SER A 802 14.76 -14.63 0.49
N GLU A 803 14.30 -13.45 0.05
CA GLU A 803 13.03 -12.83 0.48
C GLU A 803 11.81 -13.27 -0.34
N GLY A 804 11.94 -13.40 -1.66
CA GLY A 804 10.88 -13.89 -2.56
C GLY A 804 9.70 -12.92 -2.82
N PHE A 805 8.75 -13.39 -3.63
CA PHE A 805 7.58 -12.64 -4.13
C PHE A 805 6.28 -13.37 -3.81
N ALA A 806 5.20 -12.61 -3.59
CA ALA A 806 3.88 -13.16 -3.32
C ALA A 806 3.29 -13.86 -4.55
N THR A 807 3.64 -13.41 -5.76
CA THR A 807 3.10 -13.96 -7.01
C THR A 807 4.18 -14.31 -8.04
N THR A 808 3.90 -15.30 -8.89
CA THR A 808 4.75 -15.67 -10.04
C THR A 808 4.91 -14.52 -11.04
N HIS A 809 3.89 -13.65 -11.14
CA HIS A 809 3.90 -12.50 -12.04
C HIS A 809 4.90 -11.43 -11.61
N GLU A 810 4.94 -11.09 -10.32
CA GLU A 810 5.92 -10.14 -9.76
C GLU A 810 7.35 -10.65 -9.93
N ARG A 811 7.56 -11.95 -9.66
CA ARG A 811 8.86 -12.59 -9.94
C ARG A 811 9.24 -12.48 -11.41
N ALA A 812 8.32 -12.77 -12.33
CA ALA A 812 8.60 -12.72 -13.77
C ALA A 812 8.95 -11.30 -14.24
N GLN A 813 8.24 -10.28 -13.75
CA GLN A 813 8.57 -8.88 -14.02
C GLN A 813 9.96 -8.49 -13.46
N HIS A 814 10.29 -8.99 -12.27
CA HIS A 814 11.61 -8.77 -11.67
C HIS A 814 12.74 -9.46 -12.46
N ILE A 815 12.54 -10.72 -12.88
CA ILE A 815 13.53 -11.48 -13.69
C ILE A 815 13.78 -10.79 -15.03
N ASN A 816 12.76 -10.22 -15.67
CA ASN A 816 12.95 -9.49 -16.93
C ASN A 816 13.90 -8.28 -16.79
N ARG A 817 14.06 -7.71 -15.59
CA ARG A 817 15.03 -6.64 -15.32
C ARG A 817 16.47 -7.16 -15.26
N HIS A 818 16.66 -8.41 -14.83
CA HIS A 818 17.95 -9.09 -14.82
C HIS A 818 18.35 -9.53 -16.23
N ASP A 819 17.46 -10.23 -16.93
CA ASP A 819 17.78 -10.88 -18.21
C ASP A 819 17.73 -9.93 -19.41
N ARG A 820 17.09 -8.75 -19.28
CA ARG A 820 16.90 -7.75 -20.35
C ARG A 820 16.59 -8.35 -21.73
N ARG A 821 15.69 -9.34 -21.75
CA ARG A 821 15.48 -10.28 -22.88
C ARG A 821 15.10 -9.65 -24.21
N PHE A 822 14.65 -8.40 -24.22
CA PHE A 822 14.14 -7.74 -25.41
C PHE A 822 15.29 -7.01 -26.11
N LEU A 823 15.96 -7.67 -27.06
CA LEU A 823 17.06 -7.08 -27.83
C LEU A 823 16.56 -6.28 -29.03
N CYS A 824 17.32 -5.26 -29.42
CA CYS A 824 17.10 -4.54 -30.67
C CYS A 824 17.66 -5.33 -31.86
N ASN A 825 16.87 -5.46 -32.92
CA ASN A 825 17.26 -6.22 -34.13
C ASN A 825 18.11 -5.40 -35.13
N PHE A 826 18.38 -4.12 -34.87
CA PHE A 826 19.19 -3.28 -35.76
C PHE A 826 20.69 -3.45 -35.50
N GLN A 827 21.45 -3.79 -36.55
CA GLN A 827 22.91 -3.95 -36.49
C GLN A 827 23.59 -2.68 -35.96
N PHE A 828 24.54 -2.84 -35.04
CA PHE A 828 25.30 -1.76 -34.38
C PHE A 828 24.49 -0.87 -33.43
N CYS A 829 23.25 -1.25 -33.10
CA CYS A 829 22.47 -0.56 -32.08
C CYS A 829 22.89 -1.01 -30.67
N THR A 830 23.07 -0.07 -29.73
CA THR A 830 23.38 -0.40 -28.33
C THR A 830 22.31 -1.27 -27.67
N GLY A 831 21.05 -1.17 -28.11
CA GLY A 831 19.96 -2.03 -27.68
C GLY A 831 20.09 -3.50 -28.11
N GLN A 832 20.98 -3.81 -29.06
CA GLN A 832 21.29 -5.18 -29.50
C GLN A 832 22.19 -5.91 -28.48
N SER A 833 23.09 -5.19 -27.81
CA SER A 833 24.03 -5.77 -26.83
C SER A 833 23.48 -5.75 -25.40
N PHE A 834 22.71 -4.72 -25.03
CA PHE A 834 22.27 -4.51 -23.64
C PHE A 834 20.82 -4.88 -23.35
N GLY A 835 19.96 -4.96 -24.38
CA GLY A 835 18.56 -5.34 -24.23
C GLY A 835 17.69 -4.40 -23.40
N PHE A 836 16.39 -4.69 -23.37
CA PHE A 836 15.37 -3.95 -22.63
C PHE A 836 14.61 -4.89 -21.67
N ASP A 837 14.04 -4.31 -20.61
CA ASP A 837 13.28 -5.01 -19.55
C ASP A 837 11.82 -5.32 -19.95
N SER A 838 11.31 -4.71 -21.02
CA SER A 838 9.98 -4.97 -21.56
C SER A 838 9.89 -4.74 -23.07
N GLN A 839 8.97 -5.44 -23.73
CA GLN A 839 8.69 -5.26 -25.15
C GLN A 839 8.19 -3.84 -25.49
N ALA A 840 7.52 -3.17 -24.55
CA ALA A 840 7.07 -1.79 -24.73
C ALA A 840 8.25 -0.82 -24.86
N ASN A 841 9.26 -0.96 -23.99
CA ASN A 841 10.46 -0.12 -24.03
C ASN A 841 11.29 -0.38 -25.30
N LEU A 842 11.38 -1.62 -25.76
CA LEU A 842 11.98 -1.95 -27.06
C LEU A 842 11.22 -1.27 -28.22
N LYS A 843 9.89 -1.31 -28.23
CA LYS A 843 9.06 -0.65 -29.25
C LYS A 843 9.26 0.87 -29.26
N THR A 844 9.31 1.50 -28.09
CA THR A 844 9.59 2.94 -27.97
C THR A 844 11.00 3.28 -28.44
N HIS A 845 11.99 2.45 -28.12
CA HIS A 845 13.35 2.61 -28.63
C HIS A 845 13.41 2.49 -30.16
N ILE A 846 12.74 1.50 -30.75
CA ILE A 846 12.68 1.33 -32.22
C ILE A 846 12.01 2.54 -32.88
N LYS A 847 10.87 2.96 -32.36
CA LYS A 847 10.12 4.13 -32.87
C LYS A 847 10.95 5.41 -32.85
N ASN A 848 11.74 5.62 -31.80
CA ASN A 848 12.46 6.88 -31.63
C ASN A 848 13.82 6.91 -32.33
N ASN A 849 14.44 5.75 -32.57
CA ASN A 849 15.84 5.68 -33.03
C ASN A 849 16.03 4.98 -34.39
N HIS A 850 15.04 4.23 -34.87
CA HIS A 850 15.15 3.45 -36.12
C HIS A 850 14.04 3.71 -37.14
N GLU A 851 12.97 4.43 -36.79
CA GLU A 851 11.98 4.92 -37.76
C GLU A 851 12.40 6.29 -38.30
N GLU A 852 12.87 6.37 -39.55
CA GLU A 852 13.11 7.64 -40.23
C GLU A 852 11.78 8.33 -40.61
N PRO A 853 11.71 9.67 -40.52
CA PRO A 853 10.53 10.43 -40.93
C PRO A 853 10.40 10.37 -42.46
N GLN A 854 9.43 9.59 -42.95
CA GLN A 854 9.08 9.60 -44.38
C GLN A 854 8.64 11.01 -44.81
N ALA A 855 9.43 11.60 -45.71
CA ALA A 855 9.10 12.84 -46.39
C ALA A 855 7.84 12.64 -47.25
N VAL A 856 6.71 13.18 -46.79
CA VAL A 856 5.51 13.28 -47.60
C VAL A 856 5.64 14.51 -48.51
N LEU A 857 5.74 14.25 -49.81
CA LEU A 857 5.68 15.24 -50.89
C LEU A 857 4.43 16.14 -50.77
N GLN A 858 4.63 17.44 -50.60
CA GLN A 858 3.56 18.44 -50.70
C GLN A 858 3.39 18.92 -52.16
N PHE A 859 2.21 18.70 -52.72
CA PHE A 859 1.73 19.43 -53.89
C PHE A 859 1.07 20.76 -53.46
N PRO A 860 1.26 21.87 -54.21
CA PRO A 860 0.75 23.18 -53.79
C PRO A 860 -0.74 23.31 -54.13
N GLN A 861 -1.58 23.58 -53.12
CA GLN A 861 -2.93 24.11 -53.35
C GLN A 861 -3.30 25.27 -52.41
N LYS A 862 -3.77 26.32 -53.09
CA LYS A 862 -4.49 27.55 -52.70
C LYS A 862 -4.73 27.84 -51.21
N GLU A 863 -4.33 29.05 -50.84
CA GLU A 863 -4.76 29.76 -49.64
C GLU A 863 -6.25 29.58 -49.37
N ARG A 864 -6.55 28.90 -48.26
CA ARG A 864 -7.83 29.02 -47.57
C ARG A 864 -7.55 29.43 -46.12
N ARG A 865 -8.20 30.53 -45.77
CA ARG A 865 -8.25 31.26 -44.50
C ARG A 865 -7.98 30.39 -43.26
N SER A 866 -7.17 30.96 -42.37
CA SER A 866 -6.87 30.54 -41.00
C SER A 866 -8.04 29.82 -40.31
N LYS A 867 -7.82 28.55 -39.92
CA LYS A 867 -8.70 27.81 -39.00
C LYS A 867 -8.49 28.34 -37.56
N PRO A 868 -9.56 28.53 -36.77
CA PRO A 868 -9.45 28.93 -35.37
C PRO A 868 -8.92 27.79 -34.50
N GLU A 869 -8.19 28.13 -33.44
CA GLU A 869 -7.85 27.24 -32.34
C GLU A 869 -9.14 26.75 -31.64
N TYR A 870 -9.70 25.62 -32.05
CA TYR A 870 -10.72 24.87 -31.29
C TYR A 870 -10.70 23.39 -31.71
N ASN A 871 -10.20 22.50 -30.85
CA ASN A 871 -10.93 21.34 -30.30
C ASN A 871 -9.98 20.37 -29.58
N LYS A 872 -9.94 20.48 -28.25
CA LYS A 872 -9.57 19.39 -27.33
C LYS A 872 -10.82 18.61 -26.89
N ASP A 873 -11.93 18.74 -27.59
CA ASP A 873 -13.14 17.98 -27.27
C ASP A 873 -13.03 16.62 -27.95
N ASN A 874 -12.74 15.59 -27.16
CA ASN A 874 -12.87 14.20 -27.59
C ASN A 874 -14.35 13.97 -27.95
N LEU A 875 -14.65 13.36 -29.10
CA LEU A 875 -16.02 13.02 -29.52
C LEU A 875 -16.82 12.33 -28.39
N LEU A 876 -16.15 11.52 -27.56
CA LEU A 876 -16.73 10.87 -26.37
C LEU A 876 -17.21 11.85 -25.29
N GLN A 877 -16.55 13.00 -25.12
CA GLN A 877 -16.97 14.04 -24.18
C GLN A 877 -18.17 14.80 -24.71
N VAL A 878 -18.21 15.12 -26.00
CA VAL A 878 -19.37 15.82 -26.59
C VAL A 878 -20.61 14.92 -26.60
N VAL A 879 -20.45 13.64 -26.95
CA VAL A 879 -21.49 12.61 -26.84
C VAL A 879 -21.99 12.45 -25.40
N ARG A 880 -21.12 12.66 -24.38
CA ARG A 880 -21.51 12.63 -22.96
C ARG A 880 -22.43 13.79 -22.55
N PHE A 881 -22.29 14.95 -23.19
CA PHE A 881 -23.10 16.15 -22.92
C PHE A 881 -24.31 16.28 -23.84
N GLU A 882 -24.53 15.33 -24.76
CA GLU A 882 -25.70 15.25 -25.66
C GLU A 882 -25.85 16.46 -26.61
N ASP A 883 -24.73 17.12 -26.95
CA ASP A 883 -24.70 18.27 -27.86
C ASP A 883 -24.66 17.81 -29.33
N MET A 884 -25.84 17.72 -29.96
CA MET A 884 -26.01 17.19 -31.32
C MET A 884 -25.28 18.01 -32.39
N ASP A 885 -25.34 19.33 -32.32
CA ASP A 885 -24.75 20.22 -33.33
C ASP A 885 -23.22 20.09 -33.34
N ARG A 886 -22.64 19.98 -32.14
CA ARG A 886 -21.21 19.82 -31.94
C ARG A 886 -20.72 18.41 -32.27
N VAL A 887 -21.56 17.38 -32.08
CA VAL A 887 -21.28 16.02 -32.59
C VAL A 887 -21.22 16.00 -34.11
N VAL A 888 -22.17 16.66 -34.80
CA VAL A 888 -22.16 16.77 -36.26
C VAL A 888 -20.92 17.52 -36.75
N GLU A 889 -20.59 18.65 -36.13
CA GLU A 889 -19.40 19.44 -36.46
C GLU A 889 -18.09 18.63 -36.31
N LEU A 890 -17.97 17.83 -35.24
CA LEU A 890 -16.81 16.99 -35.01
C LEU A 890 -16.72 15.83 -36.01
N LEU A 891 -17.84 15.18 -36.32
CA LEU A 891 -17.88 14.09 -37.30
C LEU A 891 -17.58 14.60 -38.72
N ASP A 892 -18.13 15.75 -39.11
CA ASP A 892 -17.81 16.41 -40.38
C ASP A 892 -16.36 16.92 -40.42
N GLY A 893 -15.79 17.23 -39.24
CA GLY A 893 -14.38 17.55 -39.02
C GLY A 893 -13.43 16.35 -39.08
N GLY A 894 -13.92 15.12 -39.28
CA GLY A 894 -13.12 13.90 -39.41
C GLY A 894 -12.77 13.21 -38.09
N ALA A 895 -13.52 13.47 -37.00
CA ALA A 895 -13.33 12.76 -35.74
C ALA A 895 -13.56 11.25 -35.88
N ASP A 896 -12.75 10.44 -35.19
CA ASP A 896 -12.91 8.98 -35.18
C ASP A 896 -14.21 8.58 -34.47
N ILE A 897 -15.19 8.12 -35.26
CA ILE A 897 -16.50 7.66 -34.78
C ILE A 897 -16.41 6.42 -33.88
N ASN A 898 -15.29 5.68 -33.93
CA ASN A 898 -15.02 4.48 -33.14
C ASN A 898 -13.98 4.71 -32.03
N ALA A 899 -13.72 5.98 -31.68
CA ALA A 899 -12.77 6.36 -30.65
C ALA A 899 -13.06 5.64 -29.33
N VAL A 900 -12.02 5.11 -28.70
CA VAL A 900 -12.11 4.46 -27.39
C VAL A 900 -11.32 5.31 -26.40
N ALA A 901 -11.85 5.54 -25.21
CA ALA A 901 -11.10 6.23 -24.17
C ALA A 901 -9.91 5.37 -23.73
N GLY A 902 -8.69 5.89 -23.89
CA GLY A 902 -7.46 5.30 -23.34
C GLY A 902 -7.22 5.80 -21.93
N GLY A 903 -7.84 5.16 -20.93
CA GLY A 903 -7.68 5.48 -19.51
C GLY A 903 -8.08 4.31 -18.62
N LEU A 904 -7.59 4.30 -17.38
CA LEU A 904 -7.85 3.26 -16.37
C LEU A 904 -9.32 3.13 -15.96
N ASP A 905 -10.17 4.07 -16.36
CA ASP A 905 -11.63 4.04 -16.19
C ASP A 905 -12.32 4.04 -17.57
N ASP A 906 -13.04 2.94 -17.86
CA ASP A 906 -14.01 2.74 -18.95
C ASP A 906 -13.53 2.79 -20.42
N TYR A 907 -13.32 1.62 -21.02
CA TYR A 907 -13.15 1.43 -22.48
C TYR A 907 -14.48 1.54 -23.27
N CYS A 908 -15.20 2.65 -23.13
CA CYS A 908 -16.50 2.86 -23.78
C CYS A 908 -16.38 3.46 -25.20
N THR A 909 -17.24 3.02 -26.13
CA THR A 909 -17.39 3.61 -27.48
C THR A 909 -18.47 4.71 -27.50
N PRO A 910 -18.47 5.63 -28.50
CA PRO A 910 -19.48 6.68 -28.61
C PRO A 910 -20.90 6.12 -28.72
N LEU A 911 -21.09 5.05 -29.49
CA LEU A 911 -22.38 4.36 -29.59
C LEU A 911 -22.81 3.75 -28.24
N TRP A 912 -21.90 3.10 -27.51
CA TRP A 912 -22.24 2.56 -26.19
C TRP A 912 -22.70 3.67 -25.23
N ARG A 913 -22.07 4.84 -25.28
CA ARG A 913 -22.41 5.98 -24.43
C ARG A 913 -23.73 6.64 -24.85
N ALA A 914 -24.04 6.69 -26.15
CA ALA A 914 -25.35 7.13 -26.64
C ALA A 914 -26.48 6.19 -26.18
N VAL A 915 -26.23 4.87 -26.20
CA VAL A 915 -27.15 3.85 -25.65
C VAL A 915 -27.29 4.00 -24.13
N ASP A 916 -26.20 4.26 -23.41
CA ASP A 916 -26.23 4.48 -21.96
C ASP A 916 -27.06 5.72 -21.57
N ARG A 917 -27.17 6.71 -22.45
CA ARG A 917 -28.02 7.89 -22.26
C ARG A 917 -29.44 7.75 -22.81
N SER A 918 -29.77 6.59 -23.40
CA SER A 918 -31.07 6.34 -24.05
C SER A 918 -31.42 7.39 -25.12
N ASN A 919 -30.42 7.96 -25.81
CA ASN A 919 -30.62 9.00 -26.81
C ASN A 919 -30.77 8.39 -28.23
N TYR A 920 -32.02 8.14 -28.63
CA TYR A 920 -32.35 7.51 -29.91
C TYR A 920 -31.78 8.26 -31.13
N LYS A 921 -31.93 9.59 -31.18
CA LYS A 921 -31.48 10.42 -32.32
C LYS A 921 -29.96 10.41 -32.47
N LEU A 922 -29.24 10.39 -31.36
CA LEU A 922 -27.78 10.30 -31.37
C LEU A 922 -27.31 8.91 -31.81
N CYS A 923 -28.01 7.84 -31.39
CA CYS A 923 -27.76 6.49 -31.90
C CYS A 923 -28.01 6.40 -33.40
N GLU A 924 -29.12 6.93 -33.91
CA GLU A 924 -29.45 6.99 -35.34
C GLU A 924 -28.37 7.71 -36.14
N LEU A 925 -27.98 8.92 -35.70
CA LEU A 925 -26.90 9.70 -36.35
C LEU A 925 -25.57 8.92 -36.39
N LEU A 926 -25.16 8.29 -35.29
CA LEU A 926 -23.91 7.53 -35.26
C LEU A 926 -23.95 6.29 -36.17
N ILE A 927 -25.12 5.65 -36.29
CA ILE A 927 -25.31 4.50 -37.18
C ILE A 927 -25.28 4.92 -38.64
N GLU A 928 -25.97 6.01 -39.02
CA GLU A 928 -25.93 6.56 -40.38
C GLU A 928 -24.51 6.92 -40.84
N ARG A 929 -23.66 7.35 -39.90
CA ARG A 929 -22.25 7.70 -40.14
C ARG A 929 -21.29 6.51 -40.10
N GLY A 930 -21.79 5.27 -39.99
CA GLY A 930 -21.01 4.05 -40.15
C GLY A 930 -20.21 3.60 -38.92
N VAL A 931 -20.74 3.80 -37.71
CA VAL A 931 -20.10 3.29 -36.48
C VAL A 931 -20.00 1.76 -36.47
N ASN A 932 -18.91 1.22 -35.92
CA ASN A 932 -18.75 -0.23 -35.77
C ASN A 932 -19.64 -0.75 -34.63
N LEU A 933 -20.75 -1.37 -35.00
CA LEU A 933 -21.74 -1.91 -34.08
C LEU A 933 -21.17 -3.03 -33.19
N GLY A 934 -20.21 -3.83 -33.70
CA GLY A 934 -19.69 -5.02 -33.06
C GLY A 934 -18.53 -4.80 -32.08
N LYS A 935 -18.01 -3.57 -31.95
CA LYS A 935 -16.84 -3.28 -31.11
C LYS A 935 -17.21 -3.37 -29.60
N PRO A 936 -16.69 -4.37 -28.85
CA PRO A 936 -17.04 -4.55 -27.45
C PRO A 936 -16.42 -3.46 -26.55
N SER A 937 -17.14 -3.06 -25.51
CA SER A 937 -16.60 -2.25 -24.41
C SER A 937 -16.09 -3.18 -23.29
N SER A 938 -14.85 -3.00 -22.83
CA SER A 938 -14.35 -3.68 -21.64
C SER A 938 -14.72 -2.90 -20.39
N TYR A 939 -15.95 -3.10 -19.92
CA TYR A 939 -16.42 -2.61 -18.62
C TYR A 939 -16.06 -3.61 -17.52
N ARG A 940 -15.30 -3.17 -16.50
CA ARG A 940 -15.12 -3.92 -15.24
C ARG A 940 -16.07 -3.32 -14.20
N PRO A 941 -17.11 -4.03 -13.72
CA PRO A 941 -17.88 -3.53 -12.59
C PRO A 941 -16.98 -3.41 -11.35
N LYS A 942 -17.11 -2.30 -10.62
CA LYS A 942 -16.48 -2.12 -9.30
C LYS A 942 -16.89 -3.28 -8.39
N ARG A 943 -15.90 -3.94 -7.76
CA ARG A 943 -16.10 -5.05 -6.82
C ARG A 943 -17.03 -4.62 -5.67
N THR A 944 -18.28 -5.05 -5.73
CA THR A 944 -19.17 -5.14 -4.57
C THR A 944 -19.56 -6.60 -4.41
N ASN A 945 -19.24 -7.16 -3.25
CA ASN A 945 -19.47 -8.53 -2.79
C ASN A 945 -18.60 -9.64 -3.40
N ILE A 946 -17.73 -10.14 -2.52
CA ILE A 946 -17.03 -11.42 -2.59
C ILE A 946 -18.11 -12.52 -2.62
N ASN A 947 -17.97 -13.47 -3.56
CA ASN A 947 -18.81 -14.66 -3.79
C ASN A 947 -20.00 -14.59 -4.77
N LYS A 948 -19.85 -13.97 -5.95
CA LYS A 948 -20.51 -14.48 -7.17
C LYS A 948 -19.57 -14.46 -8.39
N VAL A 949 -19.60 -15.60 -9.08
CA VAL A 949 -18.80 -16.13 -10.19
C VAL A 949 -18.27 -15.12 -11.23
N ASN A 950 -16.99 -15.31 -11.57
CA ASN A 950 -16.30 -14.77 -12.74
C ASN A 950 -17.13 -14.93 -14.03
N THR A 951 -17.74 -13.86 -14.51
CA THR A 951 -18.06 -13.71 -15.94
C THR A 951 -17.52 -12.37 -16.42
N MET A 952 -16.30 -12.39 -16.94
CA MET A 952 -15.80 -11.31 -17.80
C MET A 952 -16.66 -11.32 -19.08
N SER A 953 -17.79 -10.60 -19.10
CA SER A 953 -18.55 -10.41 -20.33
C SER A 953 -18.24 -9.05 -20.92
N SER A 954 -17.53 -9.03 -22.05
CA SER A 954 -17.50 -7.89 -22.97
C SER A 954 -18.93 -7.45 -23.29
N CYS A 955 -19.36 -6.28 -22.81
CA CYS A 955 -20.69 -5.76 -23.10
C CYS A 955 -20.65 -4.99 -24.43
N THR A 956 -21.31 -5.53 -25.46
CA THR A 956 -21.57 -4.81 -26.71
C THR A 956 -22.66 -3.73 -26.50
N PRO A 957 -22.75 -2.70 -27.35
CA PRO A 957 -23.82 -1.70 -27.27
C PRO A 957 -25.23 -2.32 -27.32
N LEU A 958 -25.42 -3.37 -28.14
CA LEU A 958 -26.67 -4.13 -28.20
C LEU A 958 -27.00 -4.81 -26.86
N ALA A 959 -26.03 -5.51 -26.26
CA ALA A 959 -26.24 -6.17 -24.97
C ALA A 959 -26.58 -5.18 -23.84
N HIS A 960 -26.04 -3.96 -23.91
CA HIS A 960 -26.37 -2.88 -22.97
C HIS A 960 -27.78 -2.32 -23.19
N ALA A 961 -28.20 -2.11 -24.44
CA ALA A 961 -29.57 -1.71 -24.77
C ALA A 961 -30.60 -2.75 -24.29
N CYS A 962 -30.30 -4.03 -24.53
CA CYS A 962 -31.11 -5.16 -24.08
C CYS A 962 -31.17 -5.27 -22.55
N ALA A 963 -30.07 -4.99 -21.84
CA ALA A 963 -30.07 -4.98 -20.38
C ALA A 963 -30.91 -3.83 -19.78
N LYS A 964 -30.95 -2.67 -20.45
CA LYS A 964 -31.71 -1.49 -20.01
C LYS A 964 -33.21 -1.57 -20.30
N GLY A 965 -33.66 -2.38 -21.26
CA GLY A 965 -35.07 -2.43 -21.64
C GLY A 965 -35.44 -1.50 -22.80
N GLU A 966 -34.46 -1.00 -23.57
CA GLU A 966 -34.69 0.02 -24.61
C GLU A 966 -35.05 -0.61 -25.96
N ILE A 967 -36.31 -1.01 -26.15
CA ILE A 967 -36.81 -1.74 -27.34
C ILE A 967 -36.52 -0.98 -28.64
N LYS A 968 -36.76 0.33 -28.69
CA LYS A 968 -36.58 1.15 -29.91
C LYS A 968 -35.10 1.26 -30.32
N ILE A 969 -34.21 1.40 -29.35
CA ILE A 969 -32.76 1.50 -29.60
C ILE A 969 -32.21 0.11 -29.97
N ALA A 970 -32.67 -0.95 -29.31
CA ALA A 970 -32.33 -2.32 -29.67
C ALA A 970 -32.79 -2.66 -31.10
N GLY A 971 -34.01 -2.29 -31.49
CA GLY A 971 -34.53 -2.44 -32.85
C GLY A 971 -33.71 -1.68 -33.89
N LEU A 972 -33.40 -0.40 -33.63
CA LEU A 972 -32.55 0.42 -34.50
C LEU A 972 -31.16 -0.21 -34.73
N ILE A 973 -30.55 -0.74 -33.66
CA ILE A 973 -29.26 -1.43 -33.74
C ILE A 973 -29.39 -2.76 -34.50
N LEU A 974 -30.46 -3.54 -34.29
CA LEU A 974 -30.71 -4.82 -34.98
C LEU A 974 -30.97 -4.63 -36.49
N GLU A 975 -31.74 -3.61 -36.88
CA GLU A 975 -31.95 -3.27 -38.29
C GLU A 975 -30.65 -2.85 -38.99
N ALA A 976 -29.77 -2.14 -38.27
CA ALA A 976 -28.44 -1.79 -38.77
C ALA A 976 -27.53 -3.02 -38.87
N TYR A 977 -27.63 -3.96 -37.92
CA TYR A 977 -26.93 -5.25 -37.99
C TYR A 977 -27.38 -6.10 -39.18
N ALA A 978 -28.68 -6.18 -39.45
CA ALA A 978 -29.22 -6.94 -40.59
C ALA A 978 -28.69 -6.44 -41.95
N LYS A 979 -28.23 -5.18 -42.01
CA LYS A 979 -27.63 -4.56 -43.21
C LYS A 979 -26.09 -4.67 -43.27
N SER A 980 -25.43 -5.15 -42.21
CA SER A 980 -23.97 -5.26 -42.09
C SER A 980 -23.48 -6.68 -42.42
N THR A 981 -22.43 -6.81 -43.23
CA THR A 981 -21.79 -8.10 -43.58
C THR A 981 -20.78 -8.60 -42.54
N THR A 982 -20.54 -7.83 -41.46
CA THR A 982 -19.56 -8.18 -40.42
C THR A 982 -20.29 -8.52 -39.12
N PHE A 983 -20.26 -9.79 -38.72
CA PHE A 983 -20.80 -10.20 -37.43
C PHE A 983 -19.99 -11.31 -36.77
N ALA A 984 -19.95 -11.28 -35.44
CA ALA A 984 -19.45 -12.35 -34.58
C ALA A 984 -20.61 -12.84 -33.70
N ASP A 985 -21.08 -14.08 -33.90
CA ASP A 985 -22.26 -14.70 -33.25
C ASP A 985 -22.34 -14.48 -31.73
N SER A 986 -21.19 -14.40 -31.06
CA SER A 986 -21.09 -14.16 -29.61
C SER A 986 -21.84 -12.92 -29.07
N GLY A 987 -22.00 -11.85 -29.85
CA GLY A 987 -22.57 -10.59 -29.37
C GLY A 987 -24.09 -10.60 -29.16
N ILE A 988 -24.83 -11.27 -30.04
CA ILE A 988 -26.30 -11.39 -29.97
C ILE A 988 -26.70 -12.39 -28.86
N ARG A 989 -25.90 -13.44 -28.64
CA ARG A 989 -26.08 -14.39 -27.52
C ARG A 989 -26.01 -13.70 -26.15
N ILE A 990 -25.00 -12.84 -25.96
CA ILE A 990 -24.86 -12.06 -24.71
C ILE A 990 -26.05 -11.11 -24.53
N ALA A 991 -26.54 -10.51 -25.61
CA ALA A 991 -27.72 -9.63 -25.56
C ALA A 991 -28.99 -10.38 -25.13
N LEU A 992 -29.22 -11.59 -25.68
CA LEU A 992 -30.32 -12.47 -25.28
C LEU A 992 -30.24 -12.83 -23.79
N MET A 993 -29.09 -13.32 -23.33
CA MET A 993 -28.90 -13.68 -21.91
C MET A 993 -29.12 -12.49 -20.98
N LYS A 994 -28.65 -11.29 -21.35
CA LYS A 994 -28.89 -10.08 -20.53
C LYS A 994 -30.37 -9.68 -20.50
N ALA A 995 -31.10 -9.80 -21.62
CA ALA A 995 -32.54 -9.54 -21.67
C ALA A 995 -33.32 -10.52 -20.79
N VAL A 996 -32.98 -11.81 -20.82
CA VAL A 996 -33.60 -12.86 -20.00
C VAL A 996 -33.28 -12.66 -18.51
N VAL A 997 -32.00 -12.43 -18.15
CA VAL A 997 -31.58 -12.11 -16.77
C VAL A 997 -32.31 -10.89 -16.21
N LYS A 998 -32.69 -9.93 -17.06
CA LYS A 998 -33.42 -8.72 -16.66
C LYS A 998 -34.93 -8.83 -16.78
N GLY A 999 -35.47 -9.86 -17.42
CA GLY A 999 -36.92 -10.10 -17.57
C GLY A 999 -37.60 -9.28 -18.67
N HIS A 1000 -36.88 -8.87 -19.71
CA HIS A 1000 -37.43 -8.01 -20.77
C HIS A 1000 -38.03 -8.85 -21.90
N LEU A 1001 -39.25 -9.37 -21.72
CA LEU A 1001 -39.92 -10.30 -22.66
C LEU A 1001 -40.04 -9.73 -24.08
N GLU A 1002 -40.43 -8.46 -24.21
CA GLU A 1002 -40.62 -7.79 -25.50
C GLU A 1002 -39.31 -7.66 -26.29
N ILE A 1003 -38.16 -7.52 -25.59
CA ILE A 1003 -36.83 -7.52 -26.21
C ILE A 1003 -36.41 -8.92 -26.62
N VAL A 1004 -36.74 -9.94 -25.81
CA VAL A 1004 -36.47 -11.34 -26.16
C VAL A 1004 -37.26 -11.72 -27.42
N GLN A 1005 -38.54 -11.34 -27.51
CA GLN A 1005 -39.36 -11.49 -28.72
C GLN A 1005 -38.73 -10.81 -29.94
N LEU A 1006 -38.27 -9.57 -29.78
CA LEU A 1006 -37.59 -8.83 -30.84
C LEU A 1006 -36.28 -9.50 -31.28
N LEU A 1007 -35.46 -10.00 -30.36
CA LEU A 1007 -34.22 -10.71 -30.71
C LEU A 1007 -34.52 -12.01 -31.47
N THR A 1008 -35.51 -12.79 -31.02
CA THR A 1008 -35.92 -14.04 -31.67
C THR A 1008 -36.55 -13.82 -33.04
N SER A 1009 -37.12 -12.64 -33.33
CA SER A 1009 -37.61 -12.32 -34.68
C SER A 1009 -36.50 -12.03 -35.70
N PHE A 1010 -35.32 -11.59 -35.23
CA PHE A 1010 -34.17 -11.26 -36.09
C PHE A 1010 -33.15 -12.40 -36.19
N TYR A 1011 -33.10 -13.31 -35.22
CA TYR A 1011 -32.12 -14.40 -35.16
C TYR A 1011 -32.74 -15.69 -34.61
N ASP A 1012 -32.47 -16.82 -35.28
CA ASP A 1012 -32.91 -18.14 -34.85
C ASP A 1012 -31.86 -18.78 -33.92
N PHE A 1013 -32.19 -18.89 -32.63
CA PHE A 1013 -31.31 -19.43 -31.59
C PHE A 1013 -31.41 -20.96 -31.42
N SER A 1014 -32.28 -21.64 -32.19
CA SER A 1014 -32.57 -23.07 -32.03
C SER A 1014 -31.42 -24.01 -32.44
N GLN A 1015 -30.48 -23.54 -33.28
CA GLN A 1015 -29.42 -24.33 -33.89
C GLN A 1015 -28.08 -24.32 -33.11
N GLU A 1016 -27.95 -23.50 -32.06
CA GLU A 1016 -26.65 -23.24 -31.45
C GLU A 1016 -26.26 -24.26 -30.37
N LYS A 1017 -25.10 -24.90 -30.54
CA LYS A 1017 -24.54 -25.90 -29.61
C LYS A 1017 -23.86 -25.30 -28.37
N ASP A 1018 -23.53 -24.01 -28.37
CA ASP A 1018 -22.60 -23.43 -27.39
C ASP A 1018 -23.21 -23.10 -26.01
N PHE A 1019 -24.54 -23.19 -25.85
CA PHE A 1019 -25.15 -23.16 -24.51
C PHE A 1019 -24.83 -24.43 -23.70
N GLU A 1020 -24.30 -25.48 -24.34
CA GLU A 1020 -23.94 -26.75 -23.68
C GLU A 1020 -22.75 -26.59 -22.71
N ASN A 1021 -21.84 -25.62 -22.92
CA ASN A 1021 -20.60 -25.48 -22.15
C ASN A 1021 -20.55 -24.32 -21.12
N GLY A 1022 -21.61 -23.50 -21.01
CA GLY A 1022 -21.71 -22.40 -20.01
C GLY A 1022 -22.52 -22.78 -18.75
N PRO A 1023 -22.38 -22.06 -17.62
CA PRO A 1023 -23.05 -22.42 -16.36
C PRO A 1023 -24.58 -22.25 -16.39
N ASP A 1024 -25.14 -21.28 -17.16
CA ASP A 1024 -26.58 -20.97 -17.12
C ASP A 1024 -27.19 -20.84 -18.54
N ASP A 1025 -28.28 -21.57 -18.85
CA ASP A 1025 -29.03 -21.49 -20.12
C ASP A 1025 -30.25 -20.53 -20.03
N PRO A 1026 -30.75 -19.94 -21.13
CA PRO A 1026 -31.82 -18.93 -21.08
C PRO A 1026 -33.09 -19.42 -20.35
N LEU A 1027 -33.50 -20.67 -20.54
CA LEU A 1027 -34.72 -21.19 -19.95
C LEU A 1027 -34.54 -21.45 -18.45
N SER A 1028 -33.39 -21.97 -18.04
CA SER A 1028 -33.03 -22.17 -16.63
C SER A 1028 -33.05 -20.85 -15.85
N VAL A 1029 -32.48 -19.78 -16.41
CA VAL A 1029 -32.47 -18.44 -15.80
C VAL A 1029 -33.88 -17.85 -15.72
N ALA A 1030 -34.73 -18.06 -16.73
CA ALA A 1030 -36.12 -17.64 -16.69
C ALA A 1030 -36.92 -18.38 -15.60
N CYS A 1031 -36.64 -19.68 -15.40
CA CYS A 1031 -37.26 -20.49 -14.33
C CYS A 1031 -36.81 -20.04 -12.93
N GLU A 1032 -35.52 -19.77 -12.72
CA GLU A 1032 -35.00 -19.21 -11.47
C GLU A 1032 -35.60 -17.86 -11.11
N ARG A 1033 -35.95 -17.06 -12.11
CA ARG A 1033 -36.62 -15.76 -11.93
C ARG A 1033 -38.13 -15.89 -11.67
N HIS A 1034 -38.69 -17.09 -11.80
CA HIS A 1034 -40.13 -17.36 -11.72
C HIS A 1034 -40.98 -16.51 -12.70
N ASP A 1035 -40.43 -16.18 -13.87
CA ASP A 1035 -41.11 -15.39 -14.90
C ASP A 1035 -41.88 -16.32 -15.85
N SER A 1036 -43.15 -16.59 -15.52
CA SER A 1036 -43.96 -17.59 -16.22
C SER A 1036 -44.20 -17.29 -17.70
N LEU A 1037 -44.26 -16.01 -18.08
CA LEU A 1037 -44.48 -15.58 -19.47
C LEU A 1037 -43.20 -15.73 -20.30
N MET A 1038 -42.04 -15.42 -19.72
CA MET A 1038 -40.74 -15.66 -20.35
C MET A 1038 -40.47 -17.15 -20.53
N VAL A 1039 -40.79 -17.97 -19.53
CA VAL A 1039 -40.65 -19.44 -19.61
C VAL A 1039 -41.57 -19.99 -20.69
N GLU A 1040 -42.83 -19.55 -20.75
CA GLU A 1040 -43.76 -19.97 -21.80
C GLU A 1040 -43.26 -19.60 -23.21
N PHE A 1041 -42.78 -18.36 -23.39
CA PHE A 1041 -42.25 -17.90 -24.67
C PHE A 1041 -41.00 -18.66 -25.12
N LEU A 1042 -39.99 -18.80 -24.24
CA LEU A 1042 -38.76 -19.52 -24.55
C LEU A 1042 -39.03 -21.01 -24.82
N PHE A 1043 -39.98 -21.61 -24.10
CA PHE A 1043 -40.39 -23.00 -24.31
C PHE A 1043 -41.13 -23.21 -25.65
N GLN A 1044 -41.96 -22.25 -26.07
CA GLN A 1044 -42.63 -22.29 -27.38
C GLN A 1044 -41.66 -22.15 -28.56
N ASN A 1045 -40.53 -21.47 -28.36
CA ASN A 1045 -39.50 -21.25 -29.39
C ASN A 1045 -38.33 -22.26 -29.34
N ASP A 1046 -38.57 -23.46 -28.77
CA ASP A 1046 -37.65 -24.61 -28.80
C ASP A 1046 -36.23 -24.37 -28.25
N PHE A 1047 -36.07 -23.49 -27.25
CA PHE A 1047 -34.80 -23.33 -26.53
C PHE A 1047 -34.46 -24.58 -25.70
N LYS A 1048 -33.22 -25.07 -25.82
CA LYS A 1048 -32.70 -26.19 -25.00
C LYS A 1048 -32.48 -25.77 -23.54
N PHE A 1049 -32.64 -26.72 -22.60
CA PHE A 1049 -32.46 -26.48 -21.16
C PHE A 1049 -31.71 -27.62 -20.47
N LYS A 1050 -30.95 -27.31 -19.41
CA LYS A 1050 -30.15 -28.27 -18.63
C LYS A 1050 -30.89 -28.87 -17.43
N ASN A 1051 -31.85 -28.14 -16.86
CA ASN A 1051 -32.53 -28.51 -15.61
C ASN A 1051 -33.60 -29.60 -15.80
N ASP A 1052 -33.95 -30.29 -14.71
CA ASP A 1052 -34.91 -31.39 -14.70
C ASP A 1052 -36.31 -30.97 -15.22
N VAL A 1053 -36.99 -31.86 -15.93
CA VAL A 1053 -38.32 -31.64 -16.55
C VAL A 1053 -39.35 -31.17 -15.51
N ASP A 1054 -39.26 -31.71 -14.29
CA ASP A 1054 -40.13 -31.36 -13.17
C ASP A 1054 -39.88 -29.94 -12.63
N TYR A 1055 -38.69 -29.37 -12.82
CA TYR A 1055 -38.37 -28.00 -12.42
C TYR A 1055 -39.02 -26.99 -13.37
N VAL A 1056 -38.89 -27.20 -14.69
CA VAL A 1056 -39.49 -26.33 -15.72
C VAL A 1056 -41.02 -26.40 -15.67
N ALA A 1057 -41.60 -27.59 -15.45
CA ALA A 1057 -43.04 -27.78 -15.36
C ALA A 1057 -43.69 -27.02 -14.18
N LYS A 1058 -42.96 -26.83 -13.06
CA LYS A 1058 -43.43 -26.09 -11.87
C LYS A 1058 -43.54 -24.58 -12.10
N CYS A 1059 -42.75 -24.02 -13.03
CA CYS A 1059 -42.74 -22.59 -13.32
C CYS A 1059 -43.79 -22.15 -14.35
N LEU A 1060 -44.49 -23.11 -14.98
CA LEU A 1060 -45.55 -22.83 -15.95
C LEU A 1060 -46.91 -22.64 -15.25
N PRO A 1061 -47.79 -21.74 -15.74
CA PRO A 1061 -49.09 -21.45 -15.12
C PRO A 1061 -50.04 -22.67 -15.01
N TYR A 1062 -49.78 -23.76 -15.76
CA TYR A 1062 -50.58 -24.99 -15.77
C TYR A 1062 -49.71 -26.26 -15.85
N PRO A 1063 -49.11 -26.72 -14.73
CA PRO A 1063 -48.06 -27.75 -14.72
C PRO A 1063 -48.47 -29.08 -15.37
N MET A 1064 -49.70 -29.56 -15.14
CA MET A 1064 -50.17 -30.87 -15.64
C MET A 1064 -50.38 -30.92 -17.15
N ARG A 1065 -50.80 -29.82 -17.78
CA ARG A 1065 -51.10 -29.78 -19.23
C ARG A 1065 -49.83 -29.65 -20.06
N PHE A 1066 -48.79 -29.03 -19.50
CA PHE A 1066 -47.50 -28.87 -20.15
C PHE A 1066 -46.53 -30.00 -19.83
N LYS A 1067 -46.63 -30.67 -18.68
CA LYS A 1067 -45.75 -31.81 -18.31
C LYS A 1067 -45.65 -32.87 -19.42
N LYS A 1068 -46.78 -33.32 -19.99
CA LYS A 1068 -46.79 -34.28 -21.10
C LYS A 1068 -46.10 -33.77 -22.37
N LYS A 1069 -46.27 -32.48 -22.70
CA LYS A 1069 -45.57 -31.83 -23.84
C LYS A 1069 -44.08 -31.61 -23.57
N VAL A 1070 -43.69 -31.35 -22.32
CA VAL A 1070 -42.30 -31.18 -21.89
C VAL A 1070 -41.58 -32.52 -21.94
N GLU A 1071 -42.22 -33.60 -21.47
CA GLU A 1071 -41.72 -34.98 -21.55
C GLU A 1071 -41.57 -35.45 -23.01
N GLU A 1072 -42.57 -35.22 -23.87
CA GLU A 1072 -42.51 -35.55 -25.30
C GLU A 1072 -41.38 -34.81 -26.05
N ARG A 1073 -41.06 -33.58 -25.66
CA ARG A 1073 -39.98 -32.78 -26.26
C ARG A 1073 -38.60 -33.12 -25.68
N TRP A 1074 -38.51 -33.40 -24.38
CA TRP A 1074 -37.27 -33.85 -23.72
C TRP A 1074 -36.73 -35.14 -24.33
N HIS A 1075 -37.62 -36.10 -24.59
CA HIS A 1075 -37.24 -37.38 -25.20
C HIS A 1075 -36.79 -37.27 -26.68
N LYS A 1076 -37.21 -36.23 -27.42
CA LYS A 1076 -36.71 -35.97 -28.78
C LYS A 1076 -35.27 -35.40 -28.82
N GLY A 1077 -34.78 -34.82 -27.71
CA GLY A 1077 -33.46 -34.19 -27.64
C GLY A 1077 -32.29 -35.12 -27.28
N ARG A 1078 -32.54 -36.27 -26.65
CA ARG A 1078 -31.52 -37.29 -26.31
C ARG A 1078 -31.79 -38.61 -27.04
N VAL A 1079 -31.58 -38.64 -28.34
CA VAL A 1079 -31.32 -39.90 -29.05
C VAL A 1079 -29.83 -39.91 -29.38
N ASN A 1080 -28.99 -40.13 -28.35
CA ASN A 1080 -27.60 -40.60 -28.40
C ASN A 1080 -26.91 -40.30 -27.05
N ASP A 1081 -27.22 -41.07 -26.01
CA ASP A 1081 -26.22 -41.51 -25.02
C ASP A 1081 -26.87 -42.44 -23.98
N GLN A 1082 -26.52 -43.71 -24.05
CA GLN A 1082 -26.90 -44.75 -23.08
C GLN A 1082 -25.88 -44.78 -21.94
N SER A 1083 -25.95 -43.84 -21.00
CA SER A 1083 -25.26 -43.98 -19.69
C SER A 1083 -25.76 -42.96 -18.66
N SER A 1084 -26.95 -43.19 -18.08
CA SER A 1084 -27.35 -42.64 -16.75
C SER A 1084 -28.79 -43.03 -16.39
N ALA A 1085 -29.20 -44.27 -16.67
CA ALA A 1085 -30.55 -44.75 -16.35
C ALA A 1085 -30.77 -45.13 -14.86
N GLN A 1086 -29.86 -44.75 -13.96
CA GLN A 1086 -29.87 -45.25 -12.57
C GLN A 1086 -30.07 -44.17 -11.48
N ASP A 1087 -30.02 -42.87 -11.82
CA ASP A 1087 -30.24 -41.78 -10.86
C ASP A 1087 -31.68 -41.22 -10.84
N CYS A 1088 -32.52 -41.59 -11.82
CA CYS A 1088 -33.88 -41.03 -11.95
C CYS A 1088 -34.90 -41.62 -10.96
N GLN A 1089 -34.66 -42.77 -10.33
CA GLN A 1089 -35.60 -43.37 -9.37
C GLN A 1089 -35.48 -42.78 -7.96
N THR A 1090 -34.33 -42.21 -7.61
CA THR A 1090 -34.06 -41.73 -6.25
C THR A 1090 -34.61 -40.32 -6.01
N HIS A 1091 -34.72 -39.48 -7.05
CA HIS A 1091 -35.26 -38.13 -6.96
C HIS A 1091 -36.81 -38.06 -6.92
N TYR A 1092 -37.50 -39.09 -7.43
CA TYR A 1092 -38.97 -39.16 -7.46
C TYR A 1092 -39.60 -39.23 -6.05
N HIS A 1093 -38.87 -39.80 -5.06
CA HIS A 1093 -39.39 -39.98 -3.70
C HIS A 1093 -39.15 -38.79 -2.77
N ILE A 1094 -38.19 -37.91 -3.07
CA ILE A 1094 -37.86 -36.77 -2.20
C ILE A 1094 -38.81 -35.59 -2.48
N VAL A 1095 -39.26 -35.41 -3.72
CA VAL A 1095 -40.07 -34.25 -4.12
C VAL A 1095 -41.56 -34.38 -3.79
N CYS A 1096 -42.12 -35.60 -3.69
CA CYS A 1096 -43.49 -35.80 -3.23
C CYS A 1096 -43.69 -35.46 -1.75
N ARG A 1097 -42.61 -35.37 -0.96
CA ARG A 1097 -42.69 -35.12 0.47
C ARG A 1097 -42.80 -33.63 0.82
N ASP A 1098 -42.25 -32.75 -0.02
CA ASP A 1098 -42.25 -31.29 0.23
C ASP A 1098 -43.48 -30.56 -0.33
N LEU A 1099 -44.23 -31.18 -1.24
CA LEU A 1099 -45.46 -30.61 -1.82
C LEU A 1099 -46.72 -30.82 -0.94
N GLU A 1100 -46.65 -31.69 0.08
CA GLU A 1100 -47.74 -31.83 1.07
C GLU A 1100 -47.66 -30.81 2.22
N SER A 1101 -46.52 -30.13 2.39
CA SER A 1101 -46.26 -29.18 3.49
C SER A 1101 -46.74 -27.74 3.28
N ASN A 1102 -47.22 -27.37 2.08
CA ASN A 1102 -47.71 -26.02 1.77
C ASN A 1102 -49.20 -25.99 1.40
N ARG A 1103 -50.05 -26.54 2.28
CA ARG A 1103 -51.49 -26.26 2.29
C ARG A 1103 -51.76 -24.90 2.92
N LEU A 1104 -51.73 -23.81 2.16
CA LEU A 1104 -52.27 -22.51 2.63
C LEU A 1104 -52.84 -21.57 1.55
N TRP A 1105 -53.16 -22.04 0.34
CA TRP A 1105 -53.80 -21.19 -0.69
C TRP A 1105 -54.98 -21.84 -1.43
N THR A 1106 -55.75 -22.70 -0.76
CA THR A 1106 -57.10 -23.06 -1.23
C THR A 1106 -58.12 -22.03 -0.74
N THR A 1107 -58.26 -20.92 -1.46
CA THR A 1107 -59.53 -20.15 -1.60
C THR A 1107 -59.31 -18.99 -2.54
N LEU A 1108 -59.63 -19.16 -3.83
CA LEU A 1108 -60.42 -18.24 -4.65
C LEU A 1108 -60.34 -18.67 -6.12
N ASN A 1109 -61.53 -18.85 -6.71
CA ASN A 1109 -61.85 -19.01 -8.13
C ASN A 1109 -61.72 -20.42 -8.73
N ARG A 1110 -62.83 -21.17 -8.64
CA ARG A 1110 -63.20 -22.18 -9.65
C ARG A 1110 -63.41 -21.49 -11.01
N PRO A 1111 -62.92 -22.04 -12.13
CA PRO A 1111 -63.39 -21.70 -13.47
C PRO A 1111 -64.71 -22.45 -13.79
N PRO A 1112 -65.57 -21.96 -14.69
CA PRO A 1112 -66.73 -22.71 -15.17
C PRO A 1112 -66.32 -23.79 -16.17
N ASP A 1113 -67.02 -24.92 -16.04
CA ASP A 1113 -66.91 -26.14 -16.84
C ASP A 1113 -67.03 -25.92 -18.36
N VAL A 1114 -66.18 -26.61 -19.12
CA VAL A 1114 -66.56 -27.14 -20.44
C VAL A 1114 -66.20 -28.62 -20.50
N VAL A 1115 -67.27 -29.38 -20.63
CA VAL A 1115 -67.38 -30.83 -20.77
C VAL A 1115 -66.62 -31.33 -21.99
N LEU A 1116 -65.79 -32.36 -21.81
CA LEU A 1116 -65.45 -33.31 -22.88
C LEU A 1116 -65.82 -34.72 -22.38
N SER A 1117 -66.99 -35.19 -22.82
CA SER A 1117 -67.18 -36.60 -23.20
C SER A 1117 -66.17 -36.92 -24.30
N GLY A 1118 -65.45 -38.02 -24.34
CA GLY A 1118 -65.66 -39.36 -23.81
C GLY A 1118 -64.95 -40.28 -24.80
N ASP A 1119 -64.54 -41.45 -24.31
CA ASP A 1119 -64.06 -42.61 -25.07
C ASP A 1119 -62.65 -42.54 -25.67
N GLU A 1120 -61.87 -43.62 -25.75
CA GLU A 1120 -61.69 -44.89 -25.01
C GLU A 1120 -60.51 -45.56 -25.78
N SER A 1121 -59.82 -46.51 -25.14
CA SER A 1121 -58.77 -47.39 -25.69
C SER A 1121 -57.39 -46.74 -25.94
N GLY A 1122 -56.25 -47.29 -25.53
CA GLY A 1122 -55.89 -48.53 -24.86
C GLY A 1122 -54.36 -48.62 -24.83
N TYR A 1123 -53.84 -49.37 -23.84
CA TYR A 1123 -52.43 -49.68 -23.53
C TYR A 1123 -51.62 -48.65 -22.74
#